data_AF-K9JAA9-F1
#
_entry.id   AF-K9JAA9-F1
#
_cell.length_a   1.000
_cell.length_b   1.000
_cell.length_c   1.000
_cell.angle_alpha   90.00
_cell.angle_beta   90.00
_cell.angle_gamma   90.00
#
_symmetry.space_group_name_H-M   'P 1'
#
loop_
_entity.id
_entity.type
_entity.pdbx_description
1 polymer ?
#
loop_
_entity_poly.entity_id
_entity_poly.type
_entity_poly.pdbx_seq_one_letter_code
_entity_poly.pdbx_strand_id
1 'polypeptide(L)'
;MNQNKHGIIGASNCGCASDDVAKYPLANNPYSSALNLNSCQNSSILNWINIIGDAAKEAVSIGTTIVSLITAPSLTGLISIVYDLIGKVLGGSSGQSISDLSICDLLSIIDLRVSQSVLNDGIADFNGSVLLYRNYLEALDSWNKNPNSASAEELRTRFRIADSEFDRILTRGSLTNGGSLARQNAQILLLPSFASAAFFHLLLLRDATRYGTNWGLYNATPFINYQSKLVELIELYTDYCVHWYNRGFNELRQRGTSATAWLEFHRYRREMTLMVLDIVASFSSLDITNYPIETDFQLSRIIYTDPIGFVHRSSLRGESWFSFVNRANFSDLENAIPNPRPSWFLNNMIISTGSLTLPVSPSTDRARVWYGSRDRISPANSQFITELISGQHTTATQTILGRNIFRVDSQACNLNDTTYGVNRAVFYHDASEGSQRSVYEGYIRTTGIDNPRVQNINTYLPGENSDIPTPEDYTHILSTTINLTGGLRQVASNRRSSLVMYGWTHKSLARNNTINPDRITQIPLTKVDTRGTGVSYVNDPGFIGGALLQRTDHGSLGVLRVQFPLHLRQQYRIRVRYASTTNIRLSVNGSFGTISQNLPSTMRLGEDLRYGSFSIREFNTSIRPTASPDQIRLTIEPSFIRQEVYVDRIEFIPVNPTREAKEDLEAAKKAVASLFTRTRDGLQVNVKDYQVDQAANLVSCLSDEQYGYDKKMLLEAVRAAKRLSRERNLLQDPDFNTINSTEENGWKASNGVTISEGGPFYKGRAIQLASARENYPTYIYQKVDASELKPYTRYRLDGFVKSSQDLEIDLIHHHKVHLVKNVPDNLVLDTYPDDSCNGINRCDEQKMVNAQLETEHHHPMDCCEAAQTHEFSSYINTGDLNASVDQGIWVVLKVRTTDGYATLGNLELVEVGPLSGESLEREQRDNAKWSAELGRKRAETERVYYAAKQSINHLFVDYQDQQLNPQIGMADIMDAQNLVASISDVYSDAVLQIPGINYEIYTELSNRLQQASYLHTSRNAMQNGDFNSGLDSWNATAGATVQQDGNTHFLVLSHWDAQVSQQFRVQPNCKYVLRVTAEKVGGGDGYVTIRDGAHHTETLTFNACDYDINGTYVTDNTYLTKEVVFHPETQHMWVEVSETEGVFHIDSVEFIETQE
;
A
#
# COMPACT_ATOMS: atom_id res chain seq x y z
N MET A 1 30.19 -48.82 45.44
CA MET A 1 31.61 -49.19 45.31
C MET A 1 32.33 -48.10 44.52
N ASN A 2 33.31 -47.47 45.18
CA ASN A 2 34.56 -46.84 44.70
C ASN A 2 34.70 -46.39 43.21
N GLN A 3 34.95 -45.09 42.96
CA GLN A 3 36.28 -44.40 42.79
C GLN A 3 36.70 -44.37 41.30
N ASN A 4 37.17 -43.29 40.66
CA ASN A 4 38.26 -42.32 40.94
C ASN A 4 38.05 -41.05 40.07
N LYS A 5 38.30 -39.78 40.48
CA LYS A 5 39.58 -39.07 40.77
C LYS A 5 40.56 -39.10 39.58
N HIS A 6 41.26 -38.06 39.10
CA HIS A 6 41.60 -36.67 39.48
C HIS A 6 42.11 -35.99 38.17
N GLY A 7 42.05 -34.66 37.98
CA GLY A 7 43.06 -33.75 38.51
C GLY A 7 42.93 -32.32 37.94
N ILE A 8 43.14 -31.36 38.84
CA ILE A 8 43.20 -29.90 38.67
C ILE A 8 44.63 -29.46 39.00
N ILE A 9 45.13 -28.38 38.37
CA ILE A 9 45.97 -27.24 38.84
C ILE A 9 46.26 -26.42 37.54
N GLY A 10 45.87 -25.16 37.31
CA GLY A 10 46.05 -23.89 38.07
C GLY A 10 47.23 -23.12 37.43
N ALA A 11 47.25 -21.82 37.07
CA ALA A 11 46.38 -20.63 37.17
C ALA A 11 46.89 -19.60 36.10
N SER A 12 46.11 -18.61 35.66
CA SER A 12 46.19 -17.24 36.20
C SER A 12 45.10 -16.32 35.60
N ASN A 13 44.51 -15.51 36.49
CA ASN A 13 43.49 -14.50 36.24
C ASN A 13 44.01 -13.28 35.45
N CYS A 14 43.17 -12.74 34.58
CA CYS A 14 42.83 -11.31 34.55
C CYS A 14 41.36 -11.17 34.11
N GLY A 15 40.56 -10.50 34.94
CA GLY A 15 39.10 -10.62 34.95
C GLY A 15 38.33 -9.68 34.02
N CYS A 16 37.11 -10.09 33.71
CA CYS A 16 35.95 -9.25 33.41
C CYS A 16 34.73 -9.97 34.02
N ALA A 17 33.95 -9.27 34.83
CA ALA A 17 32.81 -9.81 35.56
C ALA A 17 31.62 -10.06 34.61
N SER A 18 31.11 -11.29 34.59
CA SER A 18 29.76 -11.61 34.11
C SER A 18 29.01 -12.36 35.21
N ASP A 19 27.70 -12.09 35.25
CA ASP A 19 26.65 -12.89 35.90
C ASP A 19 26.29 -12.53 37.35
N ASP A 20 25.73 -11.33 37.52
CA ASP A 20 24.65 -11.13 38.48
C ASP A 20 23.36 -11.73 37.91
N VAL A 21 23.11 -12.98 38.26
CA VAL A 21 21.81 -13.64 38.12
C VAL A 21 20.81 -12.92 39.02
N ALA A 22 20.05 -11.99 38.46
CA ALA A 22 18.85 -11.46 39.08
C ALA A 22 17.80 -12.59 39.18
N LYS A 23 17.73 -13.22 40.36
CA LYS A 23 16.63 -14.09 40.78
C LYS A 23 15.32 -13.27 40.75
N TYR A 24 14.51 -13.44 39.71
CA TYR A 24 13.10 -13.03 39.73
C TYR A 24 12.25 -14.08 40.48
N PRO A 25 11.24 -13.65 41.27
CA PRO A 25 10.41 -14.57 42.05
C PRO A 25 9.28 -15.14 41.17
N LEU A 26 9.52 -16.27 40.51
CA LEU A 26 8.46 -17.10 39.89
C LEU A 26 8.22 -18.41 40.65
N ALA A 27 8.69 -18.51 41.90
CA ALA A 27 8.83 -19.80 42.58
C ALA A 27 7.54 -20.48 43.08
N ASN A 28 6.34 -19.97 42.79
CA ASN A 28 5.07 -20.65 43.13
C ASN A 28 4.03 -20.46 42.02
N ASN A 29 4.24 -21.08 40.86
CA ASN A 29 3.17 -21.28 39.88
C ASN A 29 2.47 -22.63 40.18
N PRO A 30 1.19 -22.65 40.60
CA PRO A 30 0.46 -23.90 40.85
C PRO A 30 0.23 -24.75 39.58
N TYR A 31 0.55 -24.23 38.39
CA TYR A 31 0.48 -24.94 37.10
C TYR A 31 1.83 -25.51 36.63
N SER A 32 2.83 -25.66 37.53
CA SER A 32 4.16 -26.20 37.20
C SER A 32 4.25 -27.73 37.20
N SER A 33 3.14 -28.46 37.07
CA SER A 33 3.19 -29.92 36.98
C SER A 33 3.84 -30.33 35.67
N ALA A 34 5.00 -30.99 35.73
CA ALA A 34 5.64 -31.54 34.53
C ALA A 34 4.69 -32.53 33.83
N LEU A 35 4.45 -32.32 32.53
CA LEU A 35 3.63 -33.21 31.73
C LEU A 35 4.18 -34.64 31.83
N ASN A 36 3.35 -35.59 32.24
CA ASN A 36 3.73 -37.00 32.29
C ASN A 36 3.36 -37.66 30.96
N LEU A 37 4.30 -37.72 30.00
CA LEU A 37 4.06 -38.34 28.69
C LEU A 37 3.57 -39.80 28.77
N ASN A 38 3.96 -40.55 29.79
CA ASN A 38 3.49 -41.94 29.96
C ASN A 38 1.97 -42.01 30.22
N SER A 39 1.39 -40.96 30.82
CA SER A 39 -0.05 -40.86 31.02
C SER A 39 -0.82 -40.44 29.75
N CYS A 40 -0.18 -39.71 28.84
CA CYS A 40 -0.76 -39.34 27.55
C CYS A 40 -0.77 -40.49 26.53
N GLN A 41 0.22 -41.37 26.58
CA GLN A 41 0.49 -42.40 25.56
C GLN A 41 -0.44 -43.63 25.63
N ASN A 42 -1.70 -43.47 26.05
CA ASN A 42 -2.68 -44.56 26.05
C ASN A 42 -3.20 -44.83 24.61
N SER A 43 -2.28 -45.14 23.70
CA SER A 43 -2.34 -45.06 22.22
C SER A 43 -3.24 -46.09 21.53
N SER A 44 -3.96 -46.92 22.27
CA SER A 44 -4.89 -47.85 21.64
C SER A 44 -6.14 -47.12 21.17
N ILE A 45 -6.51 -47.31 19.90
CA ILE A 45 -7.79 -46.86 19.33
C ILE A 45 -9.00 -47.27 20.17
N LEU A 46 -8.91 -48.39 20.91
CA LEU A 46 -9.98 -48.86 21.80
C LEU A 46 -10.26 -47.92 22.97
N ASN A 47 -9.29 -47.09 23.37
CA ASN A 47 -9.43 -46.18 24.50
C ASN A 47 -10.13 -44.88 24.10
N TRP A 48 -10.02 -44.45 22.84
CA TRP A 48 -10.48 -43.14 22.42
C TRP A 48 -11.58 -43.14 21.35
N ILE A 49 -11.81 -44.25 20.64
CA ILE A 49 -12.89 -44.29 19.65
C ILE A 49 -14.25 -43.98 20.30
N ASN A 50 -15.04 -43.15 19.63
CA ASN A 50 -16.32 -42.63 20.12
C ASN A 50 -16.21 -41.77 21.39
N ILE A 51 -15.04 -41.21 21.66
CA ILE A 51 -14.80 -40.25 22.75
C ILE A 51 -14.15 -39.01 22.13
N ILE A 52 -14.66 -37.83 22.47
CA ILE A 52 -14.02 -36.56 22.12
C ILE A 52 -12.85 -36.36 23.10
N GLY A 53 -11.66 -36.02 22.58
CA GLY A 53 -10.49 -35.70 23.41
C GLY A 53 -10.78 -34.60 24.43
N ASP A 54 -10.09 -34.62 25.56
CA ASP A 54 -10.36 -33.71 26.66
C ASP A 54 -10.04 -32.25 26.29
N ALA A 55 -8.99 -32.01 25.50
CA ALA A 55 -8.70 -30.68 24.98
C ALA A 55 -9.75 -30.22 23.96
N ALA A 56 -10.21 -31.15 23.11
CA ALA A 56 -11.24 -30.85 22.13
C ALA A 56 -12.59 -30.51 22.79
N LYS A 57 -12.89 -31.08 23.97
CA LYS A 57 -14.06 -30.70 24.76
C LYS A 57 -13.96 -29.26 25.25
N GLU A 58 -12.83 -28.89 25.85
CA GLU A 58 -12.59 -27.51 26.32
C GLU A 58 -12.60 -26.51 25.16
N ALA A 59 -12.02 -26.88 24.02
CA ALA A 59 -11.95 -26.04 22.82
C ALA A 59 -13.32 -25.65 22.26
N VAL A 60 -14.34 -26.51 22.40
CA VAL A 60 -15.72 -26.20 22.00
C VAL A 60 -16.29 -25.04 22.82
N SER A 61 -16.05 -25.01 24.13
CA SER A 61 -16.46 -23.89 25.00
C SER A 61 -15.63 -22.63 24.74
N ILE A 62 -14.32 -22.79 24.53
CA ILE A 62 -13.41 -21.70 24.15
C ILE A 62 -13.89 -21.01 22.87
N GLY A 63 -14.19 -21.78 21.81
CA GLY A 63 -14.69 -21.24 20.54
C GLY A 63 -16.00 -20.46 20.71
N THR A 64 -16.91 -20.95 21.54
CA THR A 64 -18.18 -20.26 21.85
C THR A 64 -17.95 -18.96 22.64
N THR A 65 -16.98 -18.97 23.56
CA THR A 65 -16.57 -17.79 24.35
C THR A 65 -15.93 -16.73 23.45
N ILE A 66 -15.12 -17.13 22.47
CA ILE A 66 -14.53 -16.24 21.45
C ILE A 66 -15.62 -15.56 20.61
N VAL A 67 -16.62 -16.31 20.14
CA VAL A 67 -17.77 -15.73 19.42
C VAL A 67 -18.50 -14.69 20.28
N SER A 68 -18.70 -14.98 21.57
CA SER A 68 -19.32 -14.06 22.52
C SER A 68 -18.48 -12.80 22.78
N LEU A 69 -17.15 -12.95 22.76
CA LEU A 69 -16.22 -11.83 22.93
C LEU A 69 -16.25 -10.87 21.74
N ILE A 70 -16.34 -11.37 20.50
CA ILE A 70 -16.41 -10.54 19.29
C ILE A 70 -17.71 -9.72 19.23
N THR A 71 -18.77 -10.23 19.88
CA THR A 71 -20.09 -9.58 19.97
C THR A 71 -20.27 -8.72 21.23
N ALA A 72 -19.24 -8.57 22.06
CA ALA A 72 -19.33 -7.87 23.34
C ALA A 72 -19.48 -6.34 23.17
N PRO A 73 -20.54 -5.71 23.74
CA PRO A 73 -20.89 -4.31 23.46
C PRO A 73 -20.12 -3.26 24.28
N SER A 74 -19.28 -3.69 25.23
CA SER A 74 -18.59 -2.78 26.14
C SER A 74 -17.29 -3.38 26.67
N LEU A 75 -16.35 -2.51 27.08
CA LEU A 75 -15.08 -2.91 27.66
C LEU A 75 -15.27 -3.74 28.95
N THR A 76 -16.21 -3.37 29.83
CA THR A 76 -16.49 -4.12 31.06
C THR A 76 -17.04 -5.52 30.77
N GLY A 77 -17.97 -5.63 29.82
CA GLY A 77 -18.47 -6.94 29.36
C GLY A 77 -17.35 -7.79 28.77
N LEU A 78 -16.48 -7.16 27.97
CA LEU A 78 -15.31 -7.80 27.38
C LEU A 78 -14.37 -8.36 28.44
N ILE A 79 -14.00 -7.55 29.43
CA ILE A 79 -13.12 -7.98 30.54
C ILE A 79 -13.67 -9.23 31.24
N SER A 80 -14.97 -9.25 31.53
CA SER A 80 -15.62 -10.41 32.16
C SER A 80 -15.53 -11.67 31.30
N ILE A 81 -15.73 -11.56 29.99
CA ILE A 81 -15.65 -12.69 29.06
C ILE A 81 -14.19 -13.17 28.91
N VAL A 82 -13.21 -12.27 28.95
CA VAL A 82 -11.79 -12.67 28.89
C VAL A 82 -11.34 -13.40 30.15
N TYR A 83 -11.83 -13.01 31.34
CA TYR A 83 -11.56 -13.79 32.56
C TYR A 83 -12.11 -15.22 32.47
N ASP A 84 -13.32 -15.38 31.94
CA ASP A 84 -13.91 -16.70 31.69
C ASP A 84 -13.07 -17.51 30.68
N LEU A 85 -12.63 -16.88 29.58
CA LEU A 85 -11.72 -17.49 28.60
C LEU A 85 -10.39 -17.94 29.23
N ILE A 86 -9.76 -17.11 30.08
CA ILE A 86 -8.53 -17.47 30.80
C ILE A 86 -8.78 -18.68 31.72
N GLY A 87 -9.91 -18.72 32.42
CA GLY A 87 -10.30 -19.85 33.27
C GLY A 87 -10.38 -21.16 32.48
N LYS A 88 -11.04 -21.13 31.32
CA LYS A 88 -11.17 -22.28 30.40
C LYS A 88 -9.83 -22.72 29.84
N VAL A 89 -8.94 -21.79 29.50
CA VAL A 89 -7.63 -22.08 28.91
C VAL A 89 -6.61 -22.63 29.92
N LEU A 90 -6.57 -22.10 31.15
CA LEU A 90 -5.58 -22.49 32.16
C LEU A 90 -6.00 -23.64 33.07
N GLY A 91 -7.30 -23.77 33.37
CA GLY A 91 -7.81 -24.75 34.31
C GLY A 91 -8.80 -25.74 33.71
N GLY A 92 -9.65 -25.30 32.77
CA GLY A 92 -10.72 -26.16 32.22
C GLY A 92 -11.60 -26.81 33.28
N SER A 93 -12.37 -27.82 32.89
CA SER A 93 -13.17 -28.66 33.80
C SER A 93 -12.32 -29.64 34.62
N SER A 94 -11.14 -30.01 34.12
CA SER A 94 -10.24 -31.02 34.71
C SER A 94 -9.17 -30.46 35.65
N GLY A 95 -9.01 -29.14 35.72
CA GLY A 95 -7.92 -28.46 36.45
C GLY A 95 -6.59 -28.38 35.67
N GLN A 96 -6.54 -28.86 34.43
CA GLN A 96 -5.36 -28.85 33.56
C GLN A 96 -5.50 -27.81 32.44
N SER A 97 -4.38 -27.23 31.98
CA SER A 97 -4.44 -26.25 30.89
C SER A 97 -4.67 -26.91 29.53
N ILE A 98 -5.21 -26.14 28.59
CA ILE A 98 -5.45 -26.61 27.21
C ILE A 98 -4.16 -27.11 26.55
N SER A 99 -3.01 -26.51 26.90
CA SER A 99 -1.71 -26.90 26.35
C SER A 99 -1.30 -28.31 26.78
N ASP A 100 -1.57 -28.69 28.03
CA ASP A 100 -1.29 -30.04 28.53
C ASP A 100 -2.20 -31.07 27.86
N LEU A 101 -3.51 -30.77 27.89
CA LEU A 101 -4.54 -31.65 27.35
C LEU A 101 -4.34 -31.87 25.85
N SER A 102 -4.04 -30.82 25.09
CA SER A 102 -3.95 -30.90 23.62
C SER A 102 -2.75 -31.73 23.18
N ILE A 103 -1.63 -31.63 23.91
CA ILE A 103 -0.46 -32.49 23.65
C ILE A 103 -0.81 -33.94 23.94
N CYS A 104 -1.52 -34.23 25.05
CA CYS A 104 -1.94 -35.60 25.35
C CYS A 104 -2.89 -36.16 24.28
N ASP A 105 -3.91 -35.39 23.88
CA ASP A 105 -4.87 -35.81 22.84
C ASP A 105 -4.15 -36.11 21.52
N LEU A 106 -3.23 -35.25 21.09
CA LEU A 106 -2.48 -35.46 19.85
C LEU A 106 -1.53 -36.66 19.94
N LEU A 107 -0.88 -36.88 21.08
CA LEU A 107 0.00 -38.04 21.28
C LEU A 107 -0.74 -39.38 21.31
N SER A 108 -2.06 -39.36 21.46
CA SER A 108 -2.88 -40.58 21.32
C SER A 108 -3.03 -41.05 19.87
N ILE A 109 -2.71 -40.19 18.89
CA ILE A 109 -2.83 -40.46 17.44
C ILE A 109 -1.57 -40.06 16.63
N ILE A 110 -0.61 -39.35 17.21
CA ILE A 110 0.66 -38.94 16.58
C ILE A 110 1.82 -39.44 17.44
N ASP A 111 2.80 -40.08 16.79
CA ASP A 111 4.01 -40.53 17.48
C ASP A 111 4.82 -39.35 18.05
N LEU A 112 5.33 -39.53 19.26
CA LEU A 112 6.24 -38.57 19.89
C LEU A 112 7.55 -38.50 19.10
N ARG A 113 7.80 -37.36 18.45
CA ARG A 113 9.06 -37.06 17.75
C ARG A 113 9.90 -35.98 18.43
N VAL A 114 9.50 -35.58 19.64
CA VAL A 114 9.99 -34.39 20.33
C VAL A 114 10.38 -34.76 21.76
N SER A 115 11.42 -34.12 22.30
CA SER A 115 11.79 -34.35 23.70
C SER A 115 10.73 -33.81 24.66
N GLN A 116 10.53 -34.51 25.78
CA GLN A 116 9.67 -34.05 26.88
C GLN A 116 9.99 -32.62 27.33
N SER A 117 11.29 -32.27 27.39
CA SER A 117 11.73 -30.94 27.81
C SER A 117 11.20 -29.83 26.91
N VAL A 118 11.16 -30.04 25.59
CA VAL A 118 10.64 -29.04 24.64
C VAL A 118 9.14 -28.84 24.84
N LEU A 119 8.40 -29.91 25.10
CA LEU A 119 6.96 -29.83 25.36
C LEU A 119 6.67 -29.16 26.71
N ASN A 120 7.43 -29.50 27.75
CA ASN A 120 7.33 -28.86 29.07
C ASN A 120 7.65 -27.37 29.02
N ASP A 121 8.69 -26.97 28.27
CA ASP A 121 9.02 -25.57 28.03
C ASP A 121 7.85 -24.85 27.36
N GLY A 122 7.26 -25.45 26.31
CA GLY A 122 6.13 -24.89 25.59
C GLY A 122 4.90 -24.69 26.49
N ILE A 123 4.55 -25.69 27.30
CA ILE A 123 3.46 -25.61 28.28
C ILE A 123 3.73 -24.49 29.31
N ALA A 124 4.93 -24.47 29.88
CA ALA A 124 5.28 -23.50 30.92
C ALA A 124 5.25 -22.06 30.37
N ASP A 125 5.80 -21.84 29.17
CA ASP A 125 5.78 -20.55 28.48
C ASP A 125 4.35 -20.14 28.11
N PHE A 126 3.52 -21.06 27.62
CA PHE A 126 2.10 -20.80 27.35
C PHE A 126 1.35 -20.36 28.61
N ASN A 127 1.38 -21.19 29.66
CA ASN A 127 0.69 -20.93 30.92
C ASN A 127 1.16 -19.61 31.54
N GLY A 128 2.48 -19.35 31.52
CA GLY A 128 3.09 -18.11 31.99
C GLY A 128 2.60 -16.88 31.22
N SER A 129 2.53 -16.94 29.89
CA SER A 129 2.07 -15.83 29.06
C SER A 129 0.60 -15.47 29.28
N VAL A 130 -0.28 -16.47 29.46
CA VAL A 130 -1.70 -16.23 29.76
C VAL A 130 -1.86 -15.62 31.16
N LEU A 131 -1.02 -15.97 32.14
CA LEU A 131 -0.99 -15.30 33.45
C LEU A 131 -0.49 -13.85 33.34
N LEU A 132 0.48 -13.57 32.47
CA LEU A 132 0.91 -12.19 32.20
C LEU A 132 -0.20 -11.38 31.53
N TYR A 133 -0.95 -11.99 30.61
CA TYR A 133 -2.16 -11.39 30.05
C TYR A 133 -3.20 -11.11 31.15
N ARG A 134 -3.41 -12.03 32.10
CA ARG A 134 -4.30 -11.81 33.25
C ARG A 134 -3.89 -10.58 34.07
N ASN A 135 -2.60 -10.40 34.32
CA ASN A 135 -2.09 -9.21 35.03
C ASN A 135 -2.36 -7.92 34.24
N TYR A 136 -2.23 -7.96 32.91
CA TYR A 136 -2.68 -6.87 32.04
C TYR A 136 -4.18 -6.60 32.19
N LEU A 137 -5.01 -7.65 32.19
CA LEU A 137 -6.46 -7.52 32.33
C LEU A 137 -6.87 -6.95 33.68
N GLU A 138 -6.19 -7.31 34.77
CA GLU A 138 -6.38 -6.74 36.10
C GLU A 138 -6.03 -5.23 36.13
N ALA A 139 -4.92 -4.84 35.50
CA ALA A 139 -4.56 -3.43 35.36
C ALA A 139 -5.57 -2.66 34.49
N LEU A 140 -6.09 -3.29 33.43
CA LEU A 140 -7.11 -2.71 32.55
C LEU A 140 -8.43 -2.50 33.29
N ASP A 141 -8.88 -3.49 34.07
CA ASP A 141 -10.10 -3.39 34.89
C ASP A 141 -9.96 -2.31 35.97
N SER A 142 -8.80 -2.24 36.63
CA SER A 142 -8.48 -1.18 37.60
C SER A 142 -8.53 0.22 36.97
N TRP A 143 -7.90 0.40 35.82
CA TRP A 143 -7.94 1.66 35.07
C TRP A 143 -9.36 1.99 34.60
N ASN A 144 -10.11 1.01 34.08
CA ASN A 144 -11.49 1.20 33.60
C ASN A 144 -12.45 1.63 34.72
N LYS A 145 -12.25 1.12 35.95
CA LYS A 145 -13.04 1.50 37.13
C LYS A 145 -12.65 2.86 37.71
N ASN A 146 -11.36 3.22 37.69
CA ASN A 146 -10.86 4.48 38.24
C ASN A 146 -9.64 5.01 37.46
N PRO A 147 -9.87 5.73 36.34
CA PRO A 147 -8.78 6.24 35.50
C PRO A 147 -7.97 7.32 36.22
N ASN A 148 -6.67 7.10 36.41
CA ASN A 148 -5.73 8.08 36.92
C ASN A 148 -4.31 7.83 36.36
N SER A 149 -3.35 8.72 36.64
CA SER A 149 -2.00 8.63 36.08
C SER A 149 -1.25 7.37 36.52
N ALA A 150 -1.43 6.92 37.77
CA ALA A 150 -0.77 5.73 38.30
C ALA A 150 -1.37 4.44 37.71
N SER A 151 -2.70 4.33 37.63
CA SER A 151 -3.36 3.18 37.00
C SER A 151 -3.08 3.11 35.50
N ALA A 152 -2.94 4.25 34.82
CA ALA A 152 -2.53 4.29 33.42
C ALA A 152 -1.08 3.82 33.20
N GLU A 153 -0.13 4.20 34.08
CA GLU A 153 1.26 3.72 33.97
C GLU A 153 1.39 2.23 34.24
N GLU A 154 0.66 1.72 35.24
CA GLU A 154 0.62 0.28 35.51
C GLU A 154 0.05 -0.49 34.31
N LEU A 155 -1.06 -0.02 33.74
CA LEU A 155 -1.66 -0.62 32.54
C LEU A 155 -0.69 -0.65 31.36
N ARG A 156 -0.03 0.48 31.03
CA ARG A 156 0.98 0.54 29.96
C ARG A 156 2.15 -0.41 30.21
N THR A 157 2.57 -0.57 31.46
CA THR A 157 3.67 -1.47 31.83
C THR A 157 3.26 -2.92 31.68
N ARG A 158 2.10 -3.33 32.18
CA ARG A 158 1.60 -4.71 32.04
C ARG A 158 1.33 -5.08 30.58
N PHE A 159 0.79 -4.14 29.80
CA PHE A 159 0.62 -4.29 28.36
C PHE A 159 1.95 -4.60 27.66
N ARG A 160 3.01 -3.78 27.87
CA ARG A 160 4.33 -3.98 27.24
C ARG A 160 4.97 -5.31 27.64
N ILE A 161 4.82 -5.72 28.90
CA ILE A 161 5.32 -7.02 29.38
C ILE A 161 4.62 -8.17 28.66
N ALA A 162 3.29 -8.12 28.53
CA ALA A 162 2.53 -9.15 27.84
C ALA A 162 2.86 -9.19 26.33
N ASP A 163 2.90 -8.03 25.66
CA ASP A 163 3.27 -7.90 24.24
C ASP A 163 4.64 -8.52 23.94
N SER A 164 5.65 -8.14 24.72
CA SER A 164 7.01 -8.66 24.57
C SER A 164 7.10 -10.17 24.82
N GLU A 165 6.28 -10.70 25.73
CA GLU A 165 6.29 -12.13 26.03
C GLU A 165 5.63 -12.93 24.91
N PHE A 166 4.49 -12.48 24.38
CA PHE A 166 3.86 -13.15 23.24
C PHE A 166 4.76 -13.15 22.01
N ASP A 167 5.45 -12.05 21.71
CA ASP A 167 6.48 -12.01 20.67
C ASP A 167 7.57 -13.07 20.92
N ARG A 168 8.06 -13.19 22.15
CA ARG A 168 9.12 -14.15 22.53
C ARG A 168 8.69 -15.61 22.35
N ILE A 169 7.45 -15.98 22.68
CA ILE A 169 7.01 -17.39 22.66
C ILE A 169 6.42 -17.82 21.31
N LEU A 170 5.88 -16.88 20.52
CA LEU A 170 5.31 -17.16 19.20
C LEU A 170 6.37 -17.01 18.09
N THR A 171 7.11 -15.90 18.05
CA THR A 171 7.95 -15.55 16.90
C THR A 171 9.45 -15.48 17.18
N ARG A 172 9.92 -14.94 18.32
CA ARG A 172 11.33 -14.54 18.53
C ARG A 172 11.90 -13.68 17.38
N GLY A 173 11.06 -12.88 16.72
CA GLY A 173 11.46 -12.10 15.55
C GLY A 173 11.55 -12.88 14.23
N SER A 174 11.28 -14.19 14.21
CA SER A 174 11.08 -14.98 12.97
C SER A 174 10.46 -16.36 13.22
N LEU A 175 9.47 -16.76 12.42
CA LEU A 175 8.89 -18.11 12.50
C LEU A 175 9.83 -19.25 12.05
N THR A 176 10.93 -18.96 11.35
CA THR A 176 11.89 -20.01 10.92
C THR A 176 12.72 -20.55 12.08
N ASN A 177 12.99 -19.73 13.09
CA ASN A 177 13.57 -20.09 14.38
C ASN A 177 12.64 -19.63 15.51
N GLY A 178 11.35 -19.99 15.37
CA GLY A 178 10.26 -19.47 16.18
C GLY A 178 10.43 -19.63 17.68
N GLY A 179 9.51 -19.02 18.44
CA GLY A 179 9.51 -19.12 19.89
C GLY A 179 9.22 -20.53 20.41
N SER A 180 9.09 -20.67 21.73
CA SER A 180 8.86 -21.97 22.37
C SER A 180 7.66 -22.73 21.81
N LEU A 181 6.60 -22.04 21.38
CA LEU A 181 5.40 -22.63 20.79
C LEU A 181 5.54 -22.96 19.30
N ALA A 182 6.59 -22.46 18.65
CA ALA A 182 6.89 -22.68 17.24
C ALA A 182 8.19 -23.47 17.01
N ARG A 183 8.71 -24.14 18.06
CA ARG A 183 9.96 -24.90 18.02
C ARG A 183 9.94 -26.00 16.98
N GLN A 184 11.09 -26.22 16.36
CA GLN A 184 11.26 -27.22 15.32
C GLN A 184 10.95 -28.64 15.81
N ASN A 185 10.23 -29.39 14.96
CA ASN A 185 9.68 -30.73 15.19
C ASN A 185 8.50 -30.78 16.18
N ALA A 186 8.24 -29.70 16.95
CA ALA A 186 7.15 -29.61 17.91
C ALA A 186 5.93 -28.86 17.38
N GLN A 187 6.00 -28.26 16.19
CA GLN A 187 4.99 -27.33 15.69
C GLN A 187 3.58 -27.93 15.65
N ILE A 188 3.43 -29.21 15.26
CA ILE A 188 2.11 -29.86 15.21
C ILE A 188 1.55 -30.10 16.62
N LEU A 189 2.39 -30.54 17.56
CA LEU A 189 1.97 -30.85 18.94
C LEU A 189 1.65 -29.58 19.76
N LEU A 190 2.35 -28.47 19.46
CA LEU A 190 2.16 -27.18 20.13
C LEU A 190 1.19 -26.24 19.40
N LEU A 191 0.65 -26.65 18.24
CA LEU A 191 -0.21 -25.81 17.42
C LEU A 191 -1.47 -25.30 18.15
N PRO A 192 -2.18 -26.12 18.98
CA PRO A 192 -3.31 -25.62 19.78
C PRO A 192 -2.92 -24.51 20.77
N SER A 193 -1.78 -24.67 21.44
CA SER A 193 -1.21 -23.67 22.35
C SER A 193 -0.79 -22.41 21.58
N PHE A 194 -0.17 -22.58 20.42
CA PHE A 194 0.20 -21.47 19.52
C PHE A 194 -1.05 -20.68 19.11
N ALA A 195 -2.10 -21.34 18.62
CA ALA A 195 -3.31 -20.67 18.15
C ALA A 195 -4.02 -19.89 19.28
N SER A 196 -4.07 -20.48 20.47
CA SER A 196 -4.64 -19.84 21.67
C SER A 196 -3.81 -18.63 22.12
N ALA A 197 -2.47 -18.76 22.19
CA ALA A 197 -1.58 -17.65 22.55
C ALA A 197 -1.60 -16.54 21.49
N ALA A 198 -1.64 -16.90 20.20
CA ALA A 198 -1.81 -15.97 19.10
C ALA A 198 -3.13 -15.18 19.26
N PHE A 199 -4.25 -15.85 19.60
CA PHE A 199 -5.50 -15.16 19.86
C PHE A 199 -5.37 -14.11 20.98
N PHE A 200 -4.76 -14.47 22.12
CA PHE A 200 -4.52 -13.50 23.21
C PHE A 200 -3.61 -12.35 22.79
N HIS A 201 -2.56 -12.62 22.00
CA HIS A 201 -1.68 -11.57 21.51
C HIS A 201 -2.41 -10.60 20.57
N LEU A 202 -3.16 -11.12 19.60
CA LEU A 202 -3.97 -10.30 18.70
C LEU A 202 -5.04 -9.51 19.46
N LEU A 203 -5.65 -10.13 20.48
CA LEU A 203 -6.61 -9.48 21.37
C LEU A 203 -5.99 -8.31 22.16
N LEU A 204 -4.78 -8.50 22.68
CA LEU A 204 -3.99 -7.48 23.37
C LEU A 204 -3.72 -6.28 22.45
N LEU A 205 -3.26 -6.56 21.23
CA LEU A 205 -2.95 -5.54 20.22
C LEU A 205 -4.20 -4.79 19.75
N ARG A 206 -5.32 -5.50 19.57
CA ARG A 206 -6.62 -4.89 19.29
C ARG A 206 -6.99 -3.88 20.39
N ASP A 207 -6.84 -4.26 21.66
CA ASP A 207 -7.18 -3.37 22.78
C ASP A 207 -6.26 -2.15 22.84
N ALA A 208 -4.96 -2.31 22.60
CA ALA A 208 -4.05 -1.18 22.46
C ALA A 208 -4.42 -0.26 21.31
N THR A 209 -4.85 -0.80 20.18
CA THR A 209 -5.19 0.01 19.02
C THR A 209 -6.52 0.75 19.22
N ARG A 210 -7.49 0.10 19.89
CA ARG A 210 -8.81 0.68 20.16
C ARG A 210 -8.82 1.68 21.32
N TYR A 211 -8.03 1.44 22.36
CA TYR A 211 -8.10 2.19 23.63
C TYR A 211 -6.78 2.81 24.07
N GLY A 212 -5.65 2.49 23.42
CA GLY A 212 -4.30 2.89 23.84
C GLY A 212 -4.07 4.40 23.91
N THR A 213 -4.80 5.19 23.11
CA THR A 213 -4.79 6.66 23.21
C THR A 213 -5.28 7.12 24.58
N ASN A 214 -6.36 6.53 25.08
CA ASN A 214 -6.94 6.87 26.40
C ASN A 214 -5.99 6.47 27.54
N TRP A 215 -5.18 5.43 27.31
CA TRP A 215 -4.16 5.00 28.25
C TRP A 215 -2.89 5.84 28.15
N GLY A 216 -2.74 6.74 27.17
CA GLY A 216 -1.49 7.46 26.89
C GLY A 216 -0.35 6.55 26.39
N LEU A 217 -0.66 5.40 25.80
CA LEU A 217 0.31 4.39 25.35
C LEU A 217 1.29 4.96 24.31
N TYR A 218 0.78 5.68 23.31
CA TYR A 218 1.59 6.24 22.22
C TYR A 218 2.54 7.36 22.65
N ASN A 219 2.32 7.97 23.82
CA ASN A 219 3.29 8.92 24.40
C ASN A 219 4.53 8.17 24.94
N ALA A 220 4.35 6.94 25.41
CA ALA A 220 5.42 6.10 25.96
C ALA A 220 6.15 5.29 24.88
N THR A 221 5.46 4.95 23.78
CA THR A 221 6.01 4.20 22.64
C THR A 221 5.68 4.86 21.30
N PRO A 222 6.19 6.07 21.01
CA PRO A 222 5.78 6.84 19.84
C PRO A 222 6.20 6.23 18.49
N PHE A 223 7.14 5.29 18.50
CA PHE A 223 7.69 4.68 17.29
C PHE A 223 7.01 3.36 16.89
N ILE A 224 6.14 2.78 17.73
CA ILE A 224 5.50 1.49 17.45
C ILE A 224 4.09 1.71 16.90
N ASN A 225 3.84 1.25 15.67
CA ASN A 225 2.51 1.22 15.09
C ASN A 225 1.81 -0.12 15.44
N TYR A 226 1.07 -0.13 16.55
CA TYR A 226 0.34 -1.32 17.00
C TYR A 226 -0.77 -1.76 16.03
N GLN A 227 -1.32 -0.85 15.22
CA GLN A 227 -2.32 -1.21 14.20
C GLN A 227 -1.69 -2.03 13.07
N SER A 228 -0.56 -1.56 12.53
CA SER A 228 0.18 -2.29 11.51
C SER A 228 0.68 -3.64 12.05
N LYS A 229 1.24 -3.65 13.26
CA LYS A 229 1.67 -4.89 13.94
C LYS A 229 0.52 -5.88 14.07
N LEU A 230 -0.69 -5.43 14.45
CA LEU A 230 -1.87 -6.28 14.56
C LEU A 230 -2.21 -6.94 13.21
N VAL A 231 -2.31 -6.16 12.13
CA VAL A 231 -2.69 -6.66 10.80
C VAL A 231 -1.65 -7.65 10.26
N GLU A 232 -0.36 -7.32 10.39
CA GLU A 232 0.75 -8.19 9.98
C GLU A 232 0.73 -9.53 10.74
N LEU A 233 0.48 -9.49 12.05
CA LEU A 233 0.43 -10.70 12.87
C LEU A 233 -0.84 -11.54 12.63
N ILE A 234 -1.98 -10.94 12.27
CA ILE A 234 -3.17 -11.70 11.85
C ILE A 234 -2.82 -12.58 10.65
N GLU A 235 -2.18 -12.01 9.62
CA GLU A 235 -1.75 -12.75 8.44
C GLU A 235 -0.73 -13.84 8.81
N LEU A 236 0.33 -13.45 9.52
CA LEU A 236 1.42 -14.34 9.89
C LEU A 236 0.95 -15.54 10.72
N TYR A 237 0.13 -15.31 11.75
CA TYR A 237 -0.38 -16.37 12.62
C TYR A 237 -1.40 -17.26 11.92
N THR A 238 -2.24 -16.69 11.05
CA THR A 238 -3.20 -17.46 10.26
C THR A 238 -2.47 -18.45 9.36
N ASP A 239 -1.54 -17.96 8.54
CA ASP A 239 -0.81 -18.78 7.57
C ASP A 239 0.04 -19.86 8.28
N TYR A 240 0.65 -19.53 9.42
CA TYR A 240 1.37 -20.52 10.23
C TYR A 240 0.45 -21.66 10.73
N CYS A 241 -0.70 -21.31 11.29
CA CYS A 241 -1.65 -22.29 11.81
C CYS A 241 -2.15 -23.23 10.72
N VAL A 242 -2.55 -22.66 9.58
CA VAL A 242 -3.07 -23.40 8.42
C VAL A 242 -1.98 -24.30 7.84
N HIS A 243 -0.75 -23.81 7.71
CA HIS A 243 0.37 -24.60 7.21
C HIS A 243 0.62 -25.85 8.05
N TRP A 244 0.75 -25.71 9.37
CA TRP A 244 1.06 -26.84 10.25
C TRP A 244 -0.11 -27.78 10.48
N TYR A 245 -1.34 -27.26 10.47
CA TYR A 245 -2.55 -28.09 10.41
C TYR A 245 -2.52 -28.98 9.16
N ASN A 246 -2.31 -28.38 7.98
CA ASN A 246 -2.27 -29.12 6.72
C ASN A 246 -1.09 -30.11 6.68
N ARG A 247 0.04 -29.79 7.32
CA ARG A 247 1.18 -30.71 7.42
C ARG A 247 0.83 -31.96 8.24
N GLY A 248 0.23 -31.79 9.42
CA GLY A 248 -0.20 -32.92 10.26
C GLY A 248 -1.34 -33.73 9.62
N PHE A 249 -2.30 -33.04 9.01
CA PHE A 249 -3.39 -33.65 8.26
C PHE A 249 -2.89 -34.55 7.13
N ASN A 250 -1.95 -34.04 6.32
CA ASN A 250 -1.35 -34.79 5.21
C ASN A 250 -0.46 -35.94 5.69
N GLU A 251 0.25 -35.77 6.81
CA GLU A 251 1.04 -36.87 7.40
C GLU A 251 0.13 -38.04 7.76
N LEU A 252 -0.96 -37.80 8.49
CA LEU A 252 -1.90 -38.84 8.90
C LEU A 252 -2.59 -39.49 7.70
N ARG A 253 -2.94 -38.72 6.67
CA ARG A 253 -3.52 -39.24 5.43
C ARG A 253 -2.60 -40.25 4.74
N GLN A 254 -1.28 -40.10 4.87
CA GLN A 254 -0.29 -40.96 4.21
C GLN A 254 0.09 -42.21 5.02
N ARG A 255 -0.41 -42.37 6.26
CA ARG A 255 -0.01 -43.48 7.15
C ARG A 255 -0.55 -44.85 6.76
N GLY A 256 -1.60 -44.93 5.95
CA GLY A 256 -2.12 -46.20 5.49
C GLY A 256 -3.53 -46.13 4.90
N THR A 257 -4.05 -47.29 4.50
CA THR A 257 -5.35 -47.43 3.82
C THR A 257 -6.40 -48.14 4.67
N SER A 258 -6.10 -48.46 5.93
CA SER A 258 -7.02 -49.15 6.84
C SER A 258 -8.07 -48.20 7.44
N ALA A 259 -9.15 -48.78 7.98
CA ALA A 259 -10.12 -48.02 8.77
C ALA A 259 -9.51 -47.39 10.04
N THR A 260 -8.51 -48.03 10.65
CA THR A 260 -7.80 -47.47 11.83
C THR A 260 -7.04 -46.19 11.46
N ALA A 261 -6.30 -46.19 10.35
CA ALA A 261 -5.60 -45.01 9.85
C ALA A 261 -6.58 -43.87 9.52
N TRP A 262 -7.76 -44.21 8.98
CA TRP A 262 -8.81 -43.22 8.73
C TRP A 262 -9.38 -42.64 10.02
N LEU A 263 -9.58 -43.44 11.07
CA LEU A 263 -10.09 -42.96 12.35
C LEU A 263 -9.10 -41.98 13.02
N GLU A 264 -7.79 -42.26 12.97
CA GLU A 264 -6.75 -41.33 13.47
C GLU A 264 -6.75 -40.02 12.68
N PHE A 265 -6.75 -40.12 11.35
CA PHE A 265 -6.85 -38.97 10.43
C PHE A 265 -8.11 -38.15 10.67
N HIS A 266 -9.27 -38.81 10.82
CA HIS A 266 -10.55 -38.18 11.03
C HIS A 266 -10.61 -37.48 12.39
N ARG A 267 -10.06 -38.11 13.43
CA ARG A 267 -9.96 -37.53 14.77
C ARG A 267 -9.11 -36.27 14.75
N TYR A 268 -7.93 -36.31 14.12
CA TYR A 268 -7.10 -35.12 13.94
C TYR A 268 -7.85 -34.00 13.23
N ARG A 269 -8.52 -34.29 12.10
CA ARG A 269 -9.35 -33.32 11.38
C ARG A 269 -10.38 -32.66 12.31
N ARG A 270 -11.14 -33.45 13.07
CA ARG A 270 -12.19 -32.93 13.96
C ARG A 270 -11.61 -32.10 15.10
N GLU A 271 -10.66 -32.67 15.84
CA GLU A 271 -10.15 -32.05 17.07
C GLU A 271 -9.29 -30.82 16.77
N MET A 272 -8.47 -30.84 15.72
CA MET A 272 -7.70 -29.66 15.33
C MET A 272 -8.56 -28.58 14.66
N THR A 273 -9.70 -28.92 14.05
CA THR A 273 -10.67 -27.89 13.65
C THR A 273 -11.17 -27.14 14.88
N LEU A 274 -11.56 -27.86 15.93
CA LEU A 274 -12.05 -27.26 17.18
C LEU A 274 -10.98 -26.48 17.94
N MET A 275 -9.77 -27.04 18.06
CA MET A 275 -8.67 -26.47 18.86
C MET A 275 -7.85 -25.39 18.13
N VAL A 276 -7.89 -25.35 16.79
CA VAL A 276 -7.05 -24.43 15.99
C VAL A 276 -7.90 -23.64 15.00
N LEU A 277 -8.55 -24.30 14.04
CA LEU A 277 -9.14 -23.59 12.89
C LEU A 277 -10.34 -22.71 13.27
N ASP A 278 -11.15 -23.13 14.24
CA ASP A 278 -12.27 -22.32 14.76
C ASP A 278 -11.76 -21.04 15.44
N ILE A 279 -10.61 -21.10 16.13
CA ILE A 279 -9.95 -19.94 16.72
C ILE A 279 -9.38 -19.04 15.62
N VAL A 280 -8.65 -19.61 14.66
CA VAL A 280 -8.00 -18.88 13.56
C VAL A 280 -9.02 -18.15 12.69
N ALA A 281 -10.17 -18.76 12.42
CA ALA A 281 -11.25 -18.13 11.65
C ALA A 281 -11.72 -16.79 12.26
N SER A 282 -11.56 -16.63 13.58
CA SER A 282 -11.93 -15.42 14.29
C SER A 282 -10.90 -14.28 14.18
N PHE A 283 -9.64 -14.56 13.83
CA PHE A 283 -8.56 -13.57 13.84
C PHE A 283 -8.87 -12.34 12.99
N SER A 284 -9.46 -12.54 11.81
CA SER A 284 -9.85 -11.44 10.92
C SER A 284 -10.83 -10.46 11.58
N SER A 285 -11.66 -10.92 12.52
CA SER A 285 -12.63 -10.07 13.24
C SER A 285 -11.99 -9.21 14.34
N LEU A 286 -10.69 -9.40 14.63
CA LEU A 286 -9.93 -8.57 15.56
C LEU A 286 -9.28 -7.36 14.89
N ASP A 287 -9.21 -7.32 13.55
CA ASP A 287 -8.72 -6.15 12.82
C ASP A 287 -9.69 -4.97 12.96
N ILE A 288 -9.34 -3.99 13.79
CA ILE A 288 -10.20 -2.83 14.07
C ILE A 288 -10.38 -1.89 12.87
N THR A 289 -9.52 -2.00 11.84
CA THR A 289 -9.63 -1.21 10.61
C THR A 289 -10.88 -1.64 9.86
N ASN A 290 -11.10 -2.96 9.79
CA ASN A 290 -12.28 -3.54 9.16
C ASN A 290 -13.44 -3.72 10.16
N TYR A 291 -13.19 -3.98 11.45
CA TYR A 291 -14.22 -4.26 12.44
C TYR A 291 -14.14 -3.30 13.64
N PRO A 292 -14.47 -2.01 13.44
CA PRO A 292 -14.40 -1.00 14.51
C PRO A 292 -15.50 -1.15 15.57
N ILE A 293 -16.56 -1.91 15.27
CA ILE A 293 -17.70 -2.19 16.16
C ILE A 293 -17.96 -3.69 16.28
N GLU A 294 -18.90 -4.04 17.16
CA GLU A 294 -19.34 -5.41 17.37
C GLU A 294 -19.73 -6.07 16.04
N THR A 295 -19.44 -7.37 15.94
CA THR A 295 -19.63 -8.11 14.69
C THR A 295 -20.26 -9.48 14.97
N ASP A 296 -21.34 -9.81 14.25
CA ASP A 296 -21.97 -11.13 14.33
C ASP A 296 -21.17 -12.16 13.53
N PHE A 297 -20.21 -12.79 14.19
CA PHE A 297 -19.36 -13.82 13.62
C PHE A 297 -20.04 -15.20 13.60
N GLN A 298 -19.96 -15.93 12.47
CA GLN A 298 -20.61 -17.23 12.30
C GLN A 298 -19.64 -18.29 11.73
N LEU A 299 -19.63 -19.48 12.34
CA LEU A 299 -18.88 -20.63 11.86
C LEU A 299 -19.81 -21.56 11.08
N SER A 300 -19.58 -21.73 9.79
CA SER A 300 -20.45 -22.50 8.88
C SER A 300 -19.94 -23.92 8.56
N ARG A 301 -18.74 -24.28 9.02
CA ARG A 301 -18.16 -25.63 8.84
C ARG A 301 -18.99 -26.73 9.51
N ILE A 302 -18.95 -27.91 8.91
CA ILE A 302 -19.54 -29.13 9.46
C ILE A 302 -18.43 -30.00 10.02
N ILE A 303 -18.55 -30.41 11.28
CA ILE A 303 -17.67 -31.40 11.90
C ILE A 303 -18.40 -32.74 12.04
N TYR A 304 -17.70 -33.85 11.84
CA TYR A 304 -18.29 -35.19 11.92
C TYR A 304 -17.77 -35.92 13.16
N THR A 305 -18.67 -36.51 13.95
CA THR A 305 -18.31 -37.43 15.04
C THR A 305 -17.88 -38.78 14.46
N ASP A 306 -17.24 -39.63 15.26
CA ASP A 306 -16.85 -40.97 14.80
C ASP A 306 -18.07 -41.80 14.34
N PRO A 307 -17.88 -42.75 13.38
CA PRO A 307 -18.94 -43.66 12.98
C PRO A 307 -19.44 -44.54 14.13
N ILE A 308 -20.76 -44.59 14.28
CA ILE A 308 -21.45 -45.46 15.22
C ILE A 308 -21.42 -46.90 14.68
N GLY A 309 -20.54 -47.71 15.26
CA GLY A 309 -20.42 -49.13 15.00
C GLY A 309 -19.94 -49.87 16.25
N PHE A 310 -20.26 -51.15 16.36
CA PHE A 310 -19.89 -51.96 17.52
C PHE A 310 -18.37 -52.03 17.71
N VAL A 311 -17.91 -51.81 18.94
CA VAL A 311 -16.49 -51.82 19.35
C VAL A 311 -16.31 -52.76 20.54
N HIS A 312 -15.51 -53.80 20.36
CA HIS A 312 -15.10 -54.67 21.43
C HIS A 312 -13.89 -54.07 22.18
N ARG A 313 -14.16 -53.39 23.31
CA ARG A 313 -13.16 -52.60 24.06
C ARG A 313 -11.97 -53.41 24.63
N SER A 314 -12.06 -54.73 24.68
CA SER A 314 -11.02 -55.61 25.24
C SER A 314 -10.22 -56.41 24.19
N SER A 315 -10.51 -56.27 22.89
CA SER A 315 -9.80 -56.99 21.83
C SER A 315 -9.84 -56.24 20.50
N LEU A 316 -8.68 -56.15 19.84
CA LEU A 316 -8.53 -55.62 18.49
C LEU A 316 -8.88 -56.65 17.38
N ARG A 317 -9.02 -57.93 17.74
CA ARG A 317 -9.30 -59.00 16.76
C ARG A 317 -10.80 -59.23 16.61
N GLY A 318 -11.26 -59.28 15.36
CA GLY A 318 -12.52 -59.92 14.96
C GLY A 318 -13.76 -59.03 15.03
N GLU A 319 -14.02 -58.46 16.21
CA GLU A 319 -15.37 -58.06 16.59
C GLU A 319 -15.69 -56.57 16.42
N SER A 320 -14.67 -55.72 16.40
CA SER A 320 -14.83 -54.28 16.16
C SER A 320 -15.01 -54.02 14.67
N TRP A 321 -15.92 -53.11 14.31
CA TRP A 321 -16.25 -52.84 12.91
C TRP A 321 -15.04 -52.44 12.05
N PHE A 322 -14.07 -51.73 12.62
CA PHE A 322 -12.86 -51.26 11.96
C PHE A 322 -11.72 -52.31 11.94
N SER A 323 -11.94 -53.51 12.48
CA SER A 323 -10.94 -54.59 12.46
C SER A 323 -10.64 -55.00 11.01
N PHE A 324 -9.38 -55.33 10.72
CA PHE A 324 -8.92 -55.66 9.36
C PHE A 324 -9.71 -56.82 8.71
N VAL A 325 -10.24 -57.76 9.50
CA VAL A 325 -11.05 -58.88 9.01
C VAL A 325 -12.39 -58.45 8.40
N ASN A 326 -12.89 -57.27 8.79
CA ASN A 326 -14.18 -56.74 8.36
C ASN A 326 -14.11 -55.92 7.07
N ARG A 327 -12.90 -55.74 6.52
CA ARG A 327 -12.58 -55.09 5.23
C ARG A 327 -12.90 -53.59 5.13
N ALA A 328 -13.30 -52.95 6.24
CA ALA A 328 -13.43 -51.50 6.27
C ALA A 328 -12.09 -50.83 5.91
N ASN A 329 -12.14 -49.79 5.08
CA ASN A 329 -10.93 -49.16 4.52
C ASN A 329 -11.08 -47.64 4.41
N PHE A 330 -9.94 -46.96 4.32
CA PHE A 330 -9.84 -45.51 4.34
C PHE A 330 -10.61 -44.87 3.19
N SER A 331 -10.44 -45.37 1.96
CA SER A 331 -11.03 -44.79 0.76
C SER A 331 -12.55 -44.76 0.83
N ASP A 332 -13.17 -45.89 1.20
CA ASP A 332 -14.62 -46.00 1.29
C ASP A 332 -15.21 -45.17 2.45
N LEU A 333 -14.46 -44.98 3.53
CA LEU A 333 -14.87 -44.13 4.66
C LEU A 333 -14.78 -42.64 4.29
N GLU A 334 -13.69 -42.22 3.66
CA GLU A 334 -13.49 -40.82 3.28
C GLU A 334 -14.42 -40.39 2.14
N ASN A 335 -14.63 -41.25 1.13
CA ASN A 335 -15.56 -40.98 0.04
C ASN A 335 -17.03 -40.93 0.49
N ALA A 336 -17.35 -41.44 1.68
CA ALA A 336 -18.69 -41.35 2.26
C ALA A 336 -18.96 -39.95 2.88
N ILE A 337 -17.93 -39.16 3.16
CA ILE A 337 -18.11 -37.78 3.64
C ILE A 337 -18.53 -36.89 2.47
N PRO A 338 -19.66 -36.16 2.57
CA PRO A 338 -20.13 -35.27 1.52
C PRO A 338 -19.10 -34.18 1.19
N ASN A 339 -18.98 -33.88 -0.10
CA ASN A 339 -18.33 -32.65 -0.58
C ASN A 339 -18.96 -31.40 0.06
N PRO A 340 -18.24 -30.25 0.06
CA PRO A 340 -18.81 -28.96 0.45
C PRO A 340 -20.20 -28.73 -0.15
N ARG A 341 -21.11 -28.29 0.71
CA ARG A 341 -22.53 -28.14 0.42
C ARG A 341 -23.07 -26.84 1.02
N PRO A 342 -24.26 -26.37 0.61
CA PRO A 342 -24.87 -25.20 1.21
C PRO A 342 -25.03 -25.36 2.72
N SER A 343 -24.86 -24.27 3.47
CA SER A 343 -25.02 -24.22 4.93
C SER A 343 -26.50 -24.11 5.31
N TRP A 344 -27.28 -25.09 4.86
CA TRP A 344 -28.72 -25.20 5.08
C TRP A 344 -29.03 -26.09 6.28
N PHE A 345 -30.25 -25.96 6.80
CA PHE A 345 -30.65 -26.57 8.04
C PHE A 345 -31.54 -27.78 7.83
N LEU A 346 -31.39 -28.77 8.71
CA LEU A 346 -32.20 -29.97 8.72
C LEU A 346 -33.66 -29.64 9.12
N ASN A 347 -34.59 -30.20 8.37
CA ASN A 347 -36.04 -30.11 8.63
C ASN A 347 -36.57 -31.40 9.22
N ASN A 348 -36.29 -32.52 8.56
CA ASN A 348 -36.61 -33.87 9.03
C ASN A 348 -35.72 -34.90 8.32
N MET A 349 -35.63 -36.08 8.91
CA MET A 349 -34.88 -37.22 8.38
C MET A 349 -35.83 -38.39 8.17
N ILE A 350 -35.75 -39.03 7.00
CA ILE A 350 -36.50 -40.25 6.72
C ILE A 350 -35.52 -41.42 6.79
N ILE A 351 -35.60 -42.17 7.89
CA ILE A 351 -34.72 -43.31 8.18
C ILE A 351 -35.33 -44.56 7.56
N SER A 352 -34.54 -45.26 6.74
CA SER A 352 -34.90 -46.54 6.13
C SER A 352 -34.34 -47.69 6.95
N THR A 353 -35.19 -48.66 7.27
CA THR A 353 -34.86 -49.81 8.13
C THR A 353 -34.77 -51.09 7.31
N GLY A 354 -33.73 -51.88 7.54
CA GLY A 354 -33.54 -53.19 6.91
C GLY A 354 -33.13 -54.27 7.90
N SER A 355 -33.11 -55.51 7.42
CA SER A 355 -32.95 -56.68 8.27
C SER A 355 -31.52 -57.22 8.31
N LEU A 356 -30.98 -57.45 9.50
CA LEU A 356 -29.79 -58.26 9.72
C LEU A 356 -30.20 -59.72 9.96
N THR A 357 -29.73 -60.62 9.09
CA THR A 357 -30.04 -62.07 9.15
C THR A 357 -28.78 -62.90 9.02
N LEU A 358 -28.80 -64.14 9.57
CA LEU A 358 -27.68 -65.07 9.48
C LEU A 358 -27.69 -65.84 8.16
N PRO A 359 -26.52 -66.24 7.60
CA PRO A 359 -26.40 -67.08 6.41
C PRO A 359 -27.33 -68.30 6.41
N VAL A 360 -27.34 -69.01 7.54
CA VAL A 360 -28.09 -70.26 7.76
C VAL A 360 -29.61 -70.05 7.99
N SER A 361 -30.05 -68.81 8.23
CA SER A 361 -31.49 -68.48 8.43
C SER A 361 -31.85 -67.13 7.78
N PRO A 362 -31.82 -67.03 6.43
CA PRO A 362 -32.05 -65.78 5.69
C PRO A 362 -33.41 -65.13 5.92
N SER A 363 -34.42 -65.91 6.27
CA SER A 363 -35.80 -65.46 6.46
C SER A 363 -36.12 -65.02 7.90
N THR A 364 -35.17 -65.17 8.83
CA THR A 364 -35.35 -64.79 10.23
C THR A 364 -34.59 -63.52 10.53
N ASP A 365 -35.33 -62.43 10.74
CA ASP A 365 -34.76 -61.16 11.22
C ASP A 365 -34.16 -61.36 12.61
N ARG A 366 -32.85 -61.12 12.71
CA ARG A 366 -32.12 -61.13 14.00
C ARG A 366 -32.04 -59.74 14.58
N ALA A 367 -31.87 -58.75 13.71
CA ALA A 367 -32.04 -57.35 14.04
C ALA A 367 -32.67 -56.60 12.87
N ARG A 368 -33.29 -55.45 13.15
CA ARG A 368 -33.70 -54.46 12.15
C ARG A 368 -32.95 -53.18 12.45
N VAL A 369 -32.22 -52.66 11.48
CA VAL A 369 -31.22 -51.60 11.67
C VAL A 369 -31.34 -50.51 10.61
N TRP A 370 -30.73 -49.38 10.89
CA TRP A 370 -30.67 -48.22 10.03
C TRP A 370 -29.88 -48.55 8.75
N TYR A 371 -30.57 -48.73 7.63
CA TYR A 371 -29.98 -49.06 6.32
C TYR A 371 -29.64 -47.84 5.49
N GLY A 372 -30.37 -46.73 5.66
CA GLY A 372 -30.13 -45.48 4.94
C GLY A 372 -30.96 -44.34 5.49
N SER A 373 -30.64 -43.11 5.10
CA SER A 373 -31.40 -41.90 5.45
C SER A 373 -31.60 -40.99 4.23
N ARG A 374 -32.71 -40.26 4.26
CA ARG A 374 -32.93 -39.09 3.42
C ARG A 374 -33.13 -37.88 4.32
N ASP A 375 -32.13 -37.03 4.38
CA ASP A 375 -32.16 -35.80 5.16
C ASP A 375 -32.75 -34.68 4.32
N ARG A 376 -33.91 -34.15 4.73
CA ARG A 376 -34.54 -33.00 4.08
C ARG A 376 -33.97 -31.73 4.67
N ILE A 377 -33.22 -30.98 3.87
CA ILE A 377 -32.60 -29.71 4.25
C ILE A 377 -33.20 -28.56 3.46
N SER A 378 -33.23 -27.36 4.06
CA SER A 378 -33.63 -26.13 3.35
C SER A 378 -32.90 -24.90 3.90
N PRO A 379 -32.81 -23.83 3.11
CA PRO A 379 -32.57 -22.49 3.64
C PRO A 379 -33.64 -22.14 4.68
N ALA A 380 -33.35 -21.19 5.56
CA ALA A 380 -34.34 -20.74 6.52
C ALA A 380 -35.53 -20.05 5.86
N ASN A 381 -36.72 -20.35 6.37
CA ASN A 381 -38.00 -19.81 5.87
C ASN A 381 -38.22 -20.02 4.36
N SER A 382 -37.57 -21.03 3.77
CA SER A 382 -37.75 -21.40 2.37
C SER A 382 -38.66 -22.63 2.23
N GLN A 383 -39.48 -22.66 1.17
CA GLN A 383 -40.23 -23.85 0.78
C GLN A 383 -39.40 -24.82 -0.07
N PHE A 384 -38.23 -24.40 -0.54
CA PHE A 384 -37.33 -25.25 -1.31
C PHE A 384 -36.67 -26.27 -0.39
N ILE A 385 -36.82 -27.56 -0.70
CA ILE A 385 -36.26 -28.67 0.07
C ILE A 385 -35.37 -29.49 -0.86
N THR A 386 -34.18 -29.82 -0.38
CA THR A 386 -33.28 -30.80 -1.01
C THR A 386 -33.13 -32.02 -0.10
N GLU A 387 -33.03 -33.21 -0.70
CA GLU A 387 -32.78 -34.45 0.01
C GLU A 387 -31.31 -34.83 -0.11
N LEU A 388 -30.61 -34.99 1.01
CA LEU A 388 -29.32 -35.65 1.07
C LEU A 388 -29.54 -37.12 1.37
N ILE A 389 -29.06 -37.96 0.46
CA ILE A 389 -29.38 -39.38 0.42
C ILE A 389 -28.14 -40.17 0.80
N SER A 390 -28.26 -41.07 1.78
CA SER A 390 -27.18 -41.96 2.19
C SER A 390 -27.69 -43.37 2.49
N GLY A 391 -26.82 -44.37 2.30
CA GLY A 391 -27.15 -45.78 2.53
C GLY A 391 -28.14 -46.37 1.52
N GLN A 392 -28.94 -47.33 1.98
CA GLN A 392 -29.92 -48.07 1.19
C GLN A 392 -31.35 -47.78 1.66
N HIS A 393 -32.24 -47.56 0.70
CA HIS A 393 -33.65 -47.27 0.96
C HIS A 393 -34.50 -48.53 0.93
N THR A 394 -35.43 -48.60 1.87
CA THR A 394 -36.40 -49.68 2.01
C THR A 394 -37.80 -49.07 2.13
N THR A 395 -38.83 -49.91 2.02
CA THR A 395 -40.23 -49.47 2.24
C THR A 395 -40.54 -49.27 3.73
N ALA A 396 -39.76 -49.87 4.63
CA ALA A 396 -39.89 -49.69 6.08
C ALA A 396 -39.16 -48.43 6.52
N THR A 397 -39.89 -47.33 6.67
CA THR A 397 -39.31 -46.02 7.00
C THR A 397 -39.91 -45.41 8.26
N GLN A 398 -39.11 -44.57 8.92
CA GLN A 398 -39.54 -43.75 10.05
C GLN A 398 -39.08 -42.31 9.82
N THR A 399 -39.95 -41.33 10.06
CA THR A 399 -39.61 -39.91 9.98
C THR A 399 -39.26 -39.37 11.36
N ILE A 400 -38.12 -38.69 11.46
CA ILE A 400 -37.64 -38.01 12.67
C ILE A 400 -37.62 -36.51 12.38
N LEU A 401 -38.18 -35.70 13.28
CA LEU A 401 -38.10 -34.25 13.18
C LEU A 401 -36.63 -33.82 13.26
N GLY A 402 -36.19 -32.89 12.42
CA GLY A 402 -34.78 -32.51 12.30
C GLY A 402 -34.41 -31.18 12.92
N ARG A 403 -35.36 -30.51 13.59
CA ARG A 403 -35.16 -29.15 14.12
C ARG A 403 -34.37 -29.18 15.43
N ASN A 404 -33.29 -28.39 15.47
CA ASN A 404 -32.43 -28.12 16.62
C ASN A 404 -32.11 -29.35 17.48
N ILE A 405 -31.74 -30.46 16.84
CA ILE A 405 -31.22 -31.63 17.54
C ILE A 405 -29.81 -31.32 18.01
N PHE A 406 -29.58 -31.26 19.31
CA PHE A 406 -28.26 -30.94 19.87
C PHE A 406 -27.48 -32.17 20.35
N ARG A 407 -28.14 -33.32 20.49
CA ARG A 407 -27.54 -34.57 20.98
C ARG A 407 -28.22 -35.79 20.37
N VAL A 408 -27.41 -36.82 20.09
CA VAL A 408 -27.91 -38.14 19.66
C VAL A 408 -27.25 -39.26 20.47
N ASP A 409 -28.06 -40.05 21.16
CA ASP A 409 -27.58 -41.27 21.85
C ASP A 409 -27.90 -42.49 20.98
N SER A 410 -26.90 -43.28 20.61
CA SER A 410 -27.08 -44.38 19.65
C SER A 410 -26.78 -45.75 20.26
N GLN A 411 -27.37 -46.81 19.69
CA GLN A 411 -27.03 -48.19 20.00
C GLN A 411 -26.60 -48.90 18.72
N ALA A 412 -25.38 -49.42 18.73
CA ALA A 412 -24.83 -50.25 17.68
C ALA A 412 -25.06 -51.73 18.00
N CYS A 413 -25.24 -52.54 16.97
CA CYS A 413 -25.36 -53.99 17.08
C CYS A 413 -24.35 -54.72 16.21
N ASN A 414 -23.92 -55.89 16.68
CA ASN A 414 -23.07 -56.85 15.99
C ASN A 414 -23.75 -58.22 16.00
N LEU A 415 -23.98 -58.82 14.84
CA LEU A 415 -24.72 -60.10 14.75
C LEU A 415 -23.83 -61.34 14.88
N ASN A 416 -22.67 -61.35 14.22
CA ASN A 416 -21.83 -62.54 14.04
C ASN A 416 -20.36 -62.17 13.79
N ASP A 417 -19.89 -61.14 14.50
CA ASP A 417 -18.55 -60.56 14.43
C ASP A 417 -18.19 -59.87 13.11
N THR A 418 -18.99 -60.04 12.07
CA THR A 418 -18.72 -59.52 10.72
C THR A 418 -19.85 -58.68 10.15
N THR A 419 -20.99 -58.60 10.84
CA THR A 419 -22.17 -57.85 10.40
C THR A 419 -22.61 -56.82 11.44
N TYR A 420 -22.77 -55.58 11.00
CA TYR A 420 -22.91 -54.39 11.85
C TYR A 420 -24.13 -53.55 11.48
N GLY A 421 -24.72 -52.86 12.45
CA GLY A 421 -25.80 -51.90 12.20
C GLY A 421 -26.10 -51.03 13.42
N VAL A 422 -26.87 -49.97 13.21
CA VAL A 422 -27.42 -49.14 14.29
C VAL A 422 -28.88 -49.51 14.46
N ASN A 423 -29.23 -50.11 15.61
CA ASN A 423 -30.60 -50.55 15.88
C ASN A 423 -31.42 -49.51 16.65
N ARG A 424 -30.79 -48.48 17.22
CA ARG A 424 -31.50 -47.45 17.98
C ARG A 424 -30.77 -46.11 17.96
N ALA A 425 -31.51 -45.00 17.88
CA ALA A 425 -30.97 -43.66 18.07
C ALA A 425 -32.02 -42.74 18.73
N VAL A 426 -31.62 -42.02 19.78
CA VAL A 426 -32.46 -41.04 20.50
C VAL A 426 -31.96 -39.64 20.18
N PHE A 427 -32.82 -38.82 19.60
CA PHE A 427 -32.55 -37.43 19.21
C PHE A 427 -33.14 -36.49 20.24
N TYR A 428 -32.31 -35.64 20.85
CA TYR A 428 -32.72 -34.66 21.84
C TYR A 428 -32.82 -33.29 21.18
N HIS A 429 -33.98 -32.67 21.31
CA HIS A 429 -34.29 -31.36 20.77
C HIS A 429 -34.12 -30.27 21.82
N ASP A 430 -33.74 -29.07 21.40
CA ASP A 430 -33.53 -27.92 22.29
C ASP A 430 -34.80 -27.45 23.01
N ALA A 431 -34.64 -26.44 23.88
CA ALA A 431 -35.74 -25.88 24.66
C ALA A 431 -36.82 -25.21 23.77
N SER A 432 -36.46 -24.70 22.59
CA SER A 432 -37.41 -24.05 21.67
C SER A 432 -38.39 -25.04 21.04
N GLU A 433 -38.01 -26.31 20.95
CA GLU A 433 -38.85 -27.42 20.52
C GLU A 433 -39.47 -28.18 21.72
N GLY A 434 -39.50 -27.55 22.90
CA GLY A 434 -40.09 -28.10 24.12
C GLY A 434 -39.29 -29.25 24.75
N SER A 435 -37.98 -29.34 24.47
CA SER A 435 -37.08 -30.37 25.00
C SER A 435 -37.54 -31.81 24.70
N GLN A 436 -38.20 -31.99 23.55
CA GLN A 436 -38.75 -33.26 23.11
C GLN A 436 -37.66 -34.29 22.77
N ARG A 437 -38.06 -35.55 22.69
CA ARG A 437 -37.18 -36.66 22.26
C ARG A 437 -37.85 -37.44 21.13
N SER A 438 -37.13 -37.56 20.03
CA SER A 438 -37.50 -38.46 18.93
C SER A 438 -36.66 -39.73 19.02
N VAL A 439 -37.24 -40.89 18.73
CA VAL A 439 -36.53 -42.18 18.83
C VAL A 439 -36.67 -42.96 17.54
N TYR A 440 -35.55 -43.29 16.94
CA TYR A 440 -35.44 -44.38 15.98
C TYR A 440 -35.27 -45.69 16.75
N GLU A 441 -36.18 -46.64 16.54
CA GLU A 441 -36.15 -47.95 17.22
C GLU A 441 -36.31 -49.06 16.18
N GLY A 442 -35.24 -49.81 16.00
CA GLY A 442 -35.20 -51.08 15.30
C GLY A 442 -35.56 -52.24 16.22
N TYR A 443 -35.62 -53.43 15.64
CA TYR A 443 -35.91 -54.67 16.37
C TYR A 443 -34.61 -55.39 16.70
N ILE A 444 -34.48 -55.95 17.91
CA ILE A 444 -33.41 -56.87 18.29
C ILE A 444 -34.04 -58.16 18.80
N ARG A 445 -33.63 -59.29 18.24
CA ARG A 445 -34.04 -60.61 18.73
C ARG A 445 -33.26 -60.95 20.00
N THR A 446 -33.96 -61.24 21.09
CA THR A 446 -33.38 -61.54 22.40
C THR A 446 -33.45 -63.02 22.81
N THR A 447 -34.13 -63.85 22.03
CA THR A 447 -34.38 -65.27 22.34
C THR A 447 -33.87 -66.19 21.22
N GLY A 448 -33.25 -67.31 21.59
CA GLY A 448 -32.68 -68.31 20.66
C GLY A 448 -31.15 -68.28 20.60
N ILE A 449 -30.57 -69.10 19.71
CA ILE A 449 -29.11 -69.20 19.47
C ILE A 449 -28.68 -68.09 18.48
N ASP A 450 -27.49 -67.52 18.67
CA ASP A 450 -26.87 -66.46 17.85
C ASP A 450 -27.68 -65.16 17.78
N ASN A 451 -27.84 -64.49 18.92
CA ASN A 451 -28.52 -63.18 19.02
C ASN A 451 -27.52 -62.03 18.80
N PRO A 452 -27.95 -60.91 18.18
CA PRO A 452 -27.10 -59.74 18.07
C PRO A 452 -26.66 -59.22 19.44
N ARG A 453 -25.38 -58.87 19.53
CA ARG A 453 -24.81 -58.14 20.66
C ARG A 453 -25.04 -56.65 20.43
N VAL A 454 -25.45 -55.93 21.46
CA VAL A 454 -25.72 -54.49 21.38
C VAL A 454 -24.80 -53.71 22.31
N GLN A 455 -24.47 -52.49 21.91
CA GLN A 455 -23.62 -51.57 22.66
C GLN A 455 -24.16 -50.15 22.52
N ASN A 456 -24.38 -49.47 23.65
CA ASN A 456 -24.69 -48.05 23.63
C ASN A 456 -23.41 -47.26 23.32
N ILE A 457 -23.51 -46.34 22.36
CA ILE A 457 -22.44 -45.48 21.90
C ILE A 457 -22.97 -44.06 21.96
N ASN A 458 -22.45 -43.30 22.92
CA ASN A 458 -22.83 -41.91 23.15
C ASN A 458 -21.62 -41.04 22.85
N THR A 459 -21.62 -40.41 21.69
CA THR A 459 -20.60 -39.44 21.27
C THR A 459 -21.30 -38.12 21.05
N TYR A 460 -21.04 -37.13 21.89
CA TYR A 460 -21.61 -35.79 21.78
C TYR A 460 -20.53 -34.74 21.97
N LEU A 461 -20.77 -33.57 21.39
CA LEU A 461 -19.98 -32.37 21.64
C LEU A 461 -20.51 -31.74 22.94
N PRO A 462 -19.63 -31.26 23.84
CA PRO A 462 -20.06 -30.72 25.13
C PRO A 462 -20.87 -29.42 24.97
N GLY A 463 -21.59 -29.07 26.04
CA GLY A 463 -22.15 -27.73 26.20
C GLY A 463 -21.07 -26.70 26.51
N GLU A 464 -21.44 -25.42 26.65
CA GLU A 464 -20.47 -24.39 27.03
C GLU A 464 -19.93 -24.60 28.44
N ASN A 465 -20.75 -25.14 29.34
CA ASN A 465 -20.44 -25.31 30.76
C ASN A 465 -20.76 -26.72 31.28
N SER A 466 -21.00 -27.68 30.37
CA SER A 466 -21.40 -29.04 30.72
C SER A 466 -20.74 -30.09 29.81
N ASP A 467 -20.19 -31.15 30.42
CA ASP A 467 -19.62 -32.30 29.68
C ASP A 467 -20.64 -32.95 28.74
N ILE A 468 -21.90 -32.97 29.20
CA ILE A 468 -23.03 -33.49 28.47
C ILE A 468 -23.91 -32.30 28.10
N PRO A 469 -24.08 -31.99 26.80
CA PRO A 469 -24.84 -30.81 26.40
C PRO A 469 -26.29 -30.91 26.89
N THR A 470 -26.83 -29.76 27.29
CA THR A 470 -28.23 -29.61 27.71
C THR A 470 -29.01 -28.80 26.66
N PRO A 471 -30.35 -28.78 26.71
CA PRO A 471 -31.17 -27.97 25.81
C PRO A 471 -30.86 -26.46 25.83
N GLU A 472 -30.25 -25.96 26.91
CA GLU A 472 -29.91 -24.55 27.11
C GLU A 472 -28.42 -24.23 26.84
N ASP A 473 -27.54 -25.21 26.99
CA ASP A 473 -26.07 -25.03 26.99
C ASP A 473 -25.37 -25.63 25.77
N TYR A 474 -26.10 -26.23 24.82
CA TYR A 474 -25.50 -26.86 23.65
C TYR A 474 -24.66 -25.89 22.80
N THR A 475 -23.69 -26.43 22.07
CA THR A 475 -22.78 -25.65 21.21
C THR A 475 -22.94 -25.97 19.73
N HIS A 476 -23.56 -27.11 19.42
CA HIS A 476 -23.71 -27.62 18.06
C HIS A 476 -25.09 -28.21 17.84
N ILE A 477 -25.54 -28.19 16.58
CA ILE A 477 -26.78 -28.81 16.14
C ILE A 477 -26.52 -29.78 14.98
N LEU A 478 -27.31 -30.85 14.92
CA LEU A 478 -27.23 -31.86 13.88
C LEU A 478 -27.58 -31.24 12.53
N SER A 479 -26.65 -31.35 11.58
CA SER A 479 -26.78 -30.84 10.22
C SER A 479 -27.12 -31.95 9.22
N THR A 480 -26.57 -33.16 9.41
CA THR A 480 -26.83 -34.32 8.54
C THR A 480 -26.45 -35.64 9.20
N THR A 481 -27.02 -36.72 8.69
CA THR A 481 -26.68 -38.11 8.96
C THR A 481 -26.11 -38.77 7.72
N ILE A 482 -25.03 -39.51 7.89
CA ILE A 482 -24.41 -40.29 6.82
C ILE A 482 -24.51 -41.75 7.20
N ASN A 483 -25.28 -42.52 6.43
CA ASN A 483 -25.27 -43.97 6.48
C ASN A 483 -24.28 -44.51 5.46
N LEU A 484 -23.28 -45.23 5.93
CA LEU A 484 -22.18 -45.71 5.10
C LEU A 484 -21.83 -47.17 5.39
N THR A 485 -21.37 -47.88 4.37
CA THR A 485 -20.81 -49.23 4.54
C THR A 485 -19.33 -49.17 4.89
N GLY A 486 -18.60 -48.12 4.48
CA GLY A 486 -17.18 -47.92 4.81
C GLY A 486 -16.27 -49.04 4.35
N GLY A 487 -16.65 -49.78 3.30
CA GLY A 487 -15.94 -50.97 2.82
C GLY A 487 -16.22 -52.26 3.60
N LEU A 488 -17.12 -52.22 4.59
CA LEU A 488 -17.50 -53.40 5.37
C LEU A 488 -17.96 -54.54 4.45
N ARG A 489 -17.58 -55.76 4.81
CA ARG A 489 -18.03 -56.97 4.11
C ARG A 489 -19.56 -57.02 4.07
N GLN A 490 -20.09 -57.06 2.85
CA GLN A 490 -21.52 -57.28 2.59
C GLN A 490 -21.72 -58.76 2.26
N VAL A 491 -22.65 -59.41 2.97
CA VAL A 491 -22.83 -60.87 2.85
C VAL A 491 -23.88 -61.23 1.78
N ALA A 492 -24.91 -60.40 1.61
CA ALA A 492 -25.94 -60.52 0.56
C ALA A 492 -26.71 -59.19 0.39
N SER A 493 -27.52 -59.06 -0.67
CA SER A 493 -28.33 -57.86 -0.97
C SER A 493 -29.34 -57.49 0.12
N ASN A 494 -29.80 -58.48 0.90
CA ASN A 494 -30.70 -58.30 2.04
C ASN A 494 -29.99 -58.34 3.41
N ARG A 495 -28.64 -58.41 3.43
CA ARG A 495 -27.81 -58.49 4.64
C ARG A 495 -26.69 -57.45 4.57
N ARG A 496 -27.05 -56.21 4.88
CA ARG A 496 -26.17 -55.05 4.74
C ARG A 496 -25.57 -54.65 6.07
N SER A 497 -24.24 -54.68 6.15
CA SER A 497 -23.52 -54.04 7.24
C SER A 497 -23.48 -52.55 7.00
N SER A 498 -23.89 -51.75 7.99
CA SER A 498 -23.94 -50.30 7.89
C SER A 498 -23.50 -49.62 9.18
N LEU A 499 -22.97 -48.42 9.04
CA LEU A 499 -22.57 -47.50 10.10
C LEU A 499 -23.33 -46.19 9.92
N VAL A 500 -23.48 -45.43 10.99
CA VAL A 500 -24.06 -44.08 10.94
C VAL A 500 -23.05 -43.08 11.48
N MET A 501 -22.91 -41.94 10.81
CA MET A 501 -22.07 -40.84 11.23
C MET A 501 -22.89 -39.55 11.29
N TYR A 502 -22.63 -38.70 12.28
CA TYR A 502 -23.38 -37.46 12.51
C TYR A 502 -22.51 -36.24 12.17
N GLY A 503 -23.04 -35.37 11.31
CA GLY A 503 -22.43 -34.10 10.96
C GLY A 503 -23.09 -32.95 11.73
N TRP A 504 -22.29 -32.07 12.31
CA TRP A 504 -22.71 -31.03 13.24
C TRP A 504 -22.25 -29.64 12.79
N THR A 505 -23.14 -28.66 12.86
CA THR A 505 -22.82 -27.24 12.65
C THR A 505 -22.79 -26.49 13.98
N HIS A 506 -21.90 -25.53 14.11
CA HIS A 506 -21.79 -24.70 15.30
C HIS A 506 -23.05 -23.83 15.48
N LYS A 507 -23.46 -23.57 16.73
CA LYS A 507 -24.68 -22.81 17.02
C LYS A 507 -24.63 -21.34 16.59
N SER A 508 -23.44 -20.78 16.39
CA SER A 508 -23.28 -19.41 15.87
C SER A 508 -23.80 -19.26 14.45
N LEU A 509 -23.93 -20.36 13.68
CA LEU A 509 -24.58 -20.33 12.37
C LEU A 509 -26.09 -20.13 12.55
N ALA A 510 -26.53 -18.88 12.58
CA ALA A 510 -27.92 -18.52 12.80
C ALA A 510 -28.82 -19.13 11.71
N ARG A 511 -29.99 -19.66 12.09
CA ARG A 511 -30.95 -20.17 11.10
C ARG A 511 -31.40 -19.05 10.16
N ASN A 512 -31.88 -17.94 10.71
CA ASN A 512 -32.31 -16.77 9.93
C ASN A 512 -31.14 -15.82 9.65
N ASN A 513 -31.12 -15.21 8.47
CA ASN A 513 -30.18 -14.15 8.09
C ASN A 513 -30.73 -12.78 8.49
N THR A 514 -30.82 -12.53 9.79
CA THR A 514 -31.30 -11.25 10.35
C THR A 514 -30.18 -10.23 10.35
N ILE A 515 -30.44 -9.04 9.80
CA ILE A 515 -29.47 -7.94 9.78
C ILE A 515 -29.66 -7.07 11.02
N ASN A 516 -28.60 -6.89 11.80
CA ASN A 516 -28.65 -6.09 13.02
C ASN A 516 -28.51 -4.59 12.71
N PRO A 517 -29.24 -3.70 13.41
CA PRO A 517 -29.18 -2.26 13.16
C PRO A 517 -28.02 -1.55 13.87
N ASP A 518 -27.32 -2.20 14.78
CA ASP A 518 -26.35 -1.63 15.71
C ASP A 518 -24.95 -2.24 15.62
N ARG A 519 -24.80 -3.37 14.93
CA ARG A 519 -23.53 -4.11 14.76
C ARG A 519 -23.36 -4.66 13.35
N ILE A 520 -22.12 -4.97 12.97
CA ILE A 520 -21.81 -5.55 11.65
C ILE A 520 -22.38 -6.96 11.59
N THR A 521 -23.18 -7.26 10.57
CA THR A 521 -23.70 -8.62 10.35
C THR A 521 -22.89 -9.31 9.26
N GLN A 522 -22.18 -10.39 9.61
CA GLN A 522 -21.51 -11.26 8.62
C GLN A 522 -22.44 -12.40 8.20
N ILE A 523 -22.54 -12.65 6.89
CA ILE A 523 -23.29 -13.78 6.35
C ILE A 523 -22.41 -14.58 5.38
N PRO A 524 -22.03 -15.83 5.75
CA PRO A 524 -21.35 -16.74 4.82
C PRO A 524 -22.19 -16.96 3.56
N LEU A 525 -21.58 -16.84 2.38
CA LEU A 525 -22.32 -17.00 1.11
C LEU A 525 -22.73 -18.44 0.84
N THR A 526 -22.22 -19.41 1.60
CA THR A 526 -22.76 -20.78 1.60
C THR A 526 -24.22 -20.87 2.02
N LYS A 527 -24.79 -19.81 2.61
CA LYS A 527 -26.21 -19.70 3.00
C LYS A 527 -27.14 -19.19 1.89
N VAL A 528 -26.66 -19.01 0.66
CA VAL A 528 -27.56 -18.67 -0.47
C VAL A 528 -28.72 -19.66 -0.58
N ASP A 529 -29.93 -19.14 -0.80
CA ASP A 529 -31.16 -19.90 -0.97
C ASP A 529 -31.15 -20.67 -2.29
N THR A 530 -30.67 -20.01 -3.36
CA THR A 530 -30.54 -20.59 -4.68
C THR A 530 -29.15 -20.29 -5.22
N ARG A 531 -28.36 -21.34 -5.45
CA ARG A 531 -27.03 -21.24 -6.07
C ARG A 531 -27.18 -20.89 -7.56
N GLY A 532 -26.38 -19.94 -8.05
CA GLY A 532 -26.34 -19.64 -9.48
C GLY A 532 -25.74 -20.78 -10.32
N THR A 533 -26.16 -20.87 -11.57
CA THR A 533 -25.60 -21.84 -12.54
C THR A 533 -24.10 -21.57 -12.71
N GLY A 534 -23.28 -22.63 -12.68
CA GLY A 534 -21.81 -22.54 -12.83
C GLY A 534 -21.02 -22.29 -11.53
N VAL A 535 -21.68 -22.11 -10.39
CA VAL A 535 -21.02 -21.90 -9.08
C VAL A 535 -20.73 -23.24 -8.41
N SER A 536 -19.55 -23.43 -7.84
CA SER A 536 -19.17 -24.58 -7.01
C SER A 536 -19.02 -24.19 -5.54
N TYR A 537 -19.20 -25.18 -4.65
CA TYR A 537 -18.78 -25.05 -3.25
C TYR A 537 -17.36 -25.60 -3.13
N VAL A 538 -16.47 -24.87 -2.48
CA VAL A 538 -15.06 -25.24 -2.31
C VAL A 538 -14.76 -25.39 -0.83
N ASN A 539 -13.81 -26.28 -0.50
CA ASN A 539 -13.38 -26.50 0.88
C ASN A 539 -12.82 -25.21 1.50
N ASP A 540 -12.94 -25.10 2.82
CA ASP A 540 -12.28 -24.06 3.59
C ASP A 540 -10.75 -24.17 3.41
N PRO A 541 -10.03 -23.08 3.06
CA PRO A 541 -8.57 -23.08 3.08
C PRO A 541 -7.98 -23.23 4.49
N GLY A 542 -8.79 -23.11 5.55
CA GLY A 542 -8.45 -23.40 6.95
C GLY A 542 -8.66 -22.22 7.91
N PHE A 543 -9.07 -21.06 7.41
CA PHE A 543 -9.15 -19.82 8.18
C PHE A 543 -10.43 -19.02 7.92
N ILE A 544 -11.40 -19.61 7.23
CA ILE A 544 -12.69 -18.97 6.95
C ILE A 544 -13.73 -19.39 8.00
N GLY A 545 -13.62 -20.63 8.51
CA GLY A 545 -14.61 -21.22 9.41
C GLY A 545 -15.75 -21.90 8.64
N GLY A 546 -15.53 -22.26 7.37
CA GLY A 546 -16.52 -22.89 6.49
C GLY A 546 -16.14 -22.88 5.01
N ALA A 547 -17.00 -23.51 4.20
CA ALA A 547 -16.81 -23.60 2.75
C ALA A 547 -16.97 -22.23 2.05
N LEU A 548 -16.44 -22.13 0.83
CA LEU A 548 -16.51 -20.95 -0.03
C LEU A 548 -17.38 -21.18 -1.25
N LEU A 549 -17.83 -20.10 -1.90
CA LEU A 549 -18.34 -20.18 -3.27
C LEU A 549 -17.22 -19.88 -4.26
N GLN A 550 -17.13 -20.67 -5.33
CA GLN A 550 -16.22 -20.42 -6.44
C GLN A 550 -17.00 -20.29 -7.75
N ARG A 551 -16.53 -19.40 -8.62
CA ARG A 551 -17.03 -19.23 -9.99
C ARG A 551 -15.88 -18.97 -10.95
N THR A 552 -16.03 -19.40 -12.21
CA THR A 552 -15.01 -19.22 -13.26
C THR A 552 -15.47 -18.51 -14.54
N ASP A 553 -16.74 -18.10 -14.58
CA ASP A 553 -17.40 -17.44 -15.71
C ASP A 553 -18.31 -16.29 -15.22
N HIS A 554 -18.91 -15.54 -16.16
CA HIS A 554 -19.87 -14.50 -15.82
C HIS A 554 -21.18 -15.08 -15.28
N GLY A 555 -21.74 -14.47 -14.23
CA GLY A 555 -23.09 -14.79 -13.78
C GLY A 555 -23.35 -14.58 -12.30
N SER A 556 -24.55 -14.98 -11.88
CA SER A 556 -24.98 -14.84 -10.48
C SER A 556 -24.29 -15.85 -9.58
N LEU A 557 -23.77 -15.44 -8.43
CA LEU A 557 -23.33 -16.36 -7.37
C LEU A 557 -24.53 -17.11 -6.76
N GLY A 558 -25.62 -16.40 -6.58
CA GLY A 558 -26.86 -16.91 -6.02
C GLY A 558 -27.75 -15.80 -5.47
N VAL A 559 -28.84 -16.22 -4.84
CA VAL A 559 -29.79 -15.34 -4.14
C VAL A 559 -29.76 -15.69 -2.67
N LEU A 560 -29.56 -14.70 -1.82
CA LEU A 560 -29.56 -14.79 -0.37
C LEU A 560 -30.84 -14.15 0.17
N ARG A 561 -31.62 -14.86 0.98
CA ARG A 561 -32.74 -14.22 1.70
C ARG A 561 -32.26 -13.62 3.01
N VAL A 562 -32.59 -12.35 3.26
CA VAL A 562 -32.22 -11.63 4.49
C VAL A 562 -33.43 -10.94 5.14
N GLN A 563 -33.35 -10.64 6.43
CA GLN A 563 -34.39 -9.96 7.19
C GLN A 563 -33.86 -8.63 7.74
N PHE A 564 -34.38 -7.52 7.21
CA PHE A 564 -34.04 -6.17 7.67
C PHE A 564 -35.07 -5.64 8.69
N PRO A 565 -34.62 -4.86 9.70
CA PRO A 565 -35.51 -4.17 10.64
C PRO A 565 -36.08 -2.87 10.03
N LEU A 566 -37.03 -2.99 9.09
CA LEU A 566 -37.52 -1.85 8.29
C LEU A 566 -38.11 -0.67 9.11
N HIS A 567 -38.61 -0.94 10.31
CA HIS A 567 -39.19 0.08 11.18
C HIS A 567 -38.17 1.13 11.65
N LEU A 568 -36.87 0.84 11.58
CA LEU A 568 -35.81 1.73 12.05
C LEU A 568 -35.30 2.72 11.00
N ARG A 569 -35.73 2.61 9.72
CA ARG A 569 -35.17 3.38 8.58
C ARG A 569 -33.63 3.35 8.52
N GLN A 570 -33.02 2.29 9.06
CA GLN A 570 -31.58 2.12 9.19
C GLN A 570 -30.92 2.01 7.81
N GLN A 571 -29.81 2.73 7.62
CA GLN A 571 -28.97 2.63 6.43
C GLN A 571 -27.84 1.63 6.66
N TYR A 572 -27.40 0.97 5.59
CA TYR A 572 -26.31 0.02 5.64
C TYR A 572 -25.29 0.27 4.54
N ARG A 573 -24.01 0.10 4.83
CA ARG A 573 -22.96 -0.10 3.82
C ARG A 573 -22.78 -1.60 3.63
N ILE A 574 -22.51 -2.03 2.40
CA ILE A 574 -22.25 -3.43 2.06
C ILE A 574 -20.77 -3.57 1.77
N ARG A 575 -20.18 -4.68 2.21
CA ARG A 575 -18.86 -5.12 1.75
C ARG A 575 -18.81 -6.62 1.55
N VAL A 576 -17.82 -7.07 0.79
CA VAL A 576 -17.62 -8.48 0.46
C VAL A 576 -16.17 -8.86 0.70
N ARG A 577 -15.95 -10.05 1.26
CA ARG A 577 -14.65 -10.68 1.38
C ARG A 577 -14.47 -11.70 0.26
N TYR A 578 -13.48 -11.50 -0.60
CA TYR A 578 -13.27 -12.30 -1.81
C TYR A 578 -11.78 -12.51 -2.11
N ALA A 579 -11.50 -13.50 -2.94
CA ALA A 579 -10.20 -13.68 -3.60
C ALA A 579 -10.43 -13.87 -5.10
N SER A 580 -9.61 -13.26 -5.94
CA SER A 580 -9.78 -13.32 -7.41
C SER A 580 -8.46 -13.32 -8.15
N THR A 581 -8.38 -14.11 -9.22
CA THR A 581 -7.24 -14.12 -10.15
C THR A 581 -7.36 -13.08 -11.29
N THR A 582 -8.43 -12.28 -11.26
CA THR A 582 -8.69 -11.21 -12.22
C THR A 582 -9.48 -10.06 -11.60
N ASN A 583 -9.48 -8.90 -12.25
CA ASN A 583 -10.39 -7.83 -11.88
C ASN A 583 -11.83 -8.28 -12.14
N ILE A 584 -12.75 -7.95 -11.23
CA ILE A 584 -14.17 -8.33 -11.34
C ILE A 584 -15.04 -7.11 -11.17
N ARG A 585 -16.14 -7.03 -11.91
CA ARG A 585 -17.25 -6.15 -11.55
C ARG A 585 -18.24 -6.95 -10.71
N LEU A 586 -18.41 -6.57 -9.45
CA LEU A 586 -19.38 -7.16 -8.54
C LEU A 586 -20.62 -6.28 -8.50
N SER A 587 -21.80 -6.88 -8.72
CA SER A 587 -23.09 -6.22 -8.60
C SER A 587 -23.95 -6.90 -7.54
N VAL A 588 -24.56 -6.10 -6.66
CA VAL A 588 -25.47 -6.56 -5.62
C VAL A 588 -26.82 -5.91 -5.84
N ASN A 589 -27.87 -6.73 -5.98
CA ASN A 589 -29.24 -6.29 -6.22
C ASN A 589 -30.15 -6.74 -5.09
N GLY A 590 -31.04 -5.85 -4.63
CA GLY A 590 -32.09 -6.14 -3.64
C GLY A 590 -33.22 -5.11 -3.71
N SER A 591 -34.04 -5.01 -2.66
CA SER A 591 -35.14 -4.03 -2.57
C SER A 591 -34.68 -2.56 -2.61
N PHE A 592 -33.39 -2.32 -2.41
CA PHE A 592 -32.74 -1.01 -2.48
C PHE A 592 -32.21 -0.65 -3.88
N GLY A 593 -32.45 -1.49 -4.90
CA GLY A 593 -31.89 -1.33 -6.25
C GLY A 593 -30.59 -2.11 -6.43
N THR A 594 -29.81 -1.74 -7.45
CA THR A 594 -28.51 -2.37 -7.76
C THR A 594 -27.37 -1.44 -7.43
N ILE A 595 -26.39 -1.93 -6.69
CA ILE A 595 -25.09 -1.29 -6.49
C ILE A 595 -24.01 -2.14 -7.18
N SER A 596 -23.01 -1.49 -7.77
CA SER A 596 -21.92 -2.18 -8.50
C SER A 596 -20.59 -1.52 -8.23
N GLN A 597 -19.51 -2.31 -8.18
CA GLN A 597 -18.15 -1.81 -8.01
C GLN A 597 -17.16 -2.71 -8.76
N ASN A 598 -16.08 -2.11 -9.26
CA ASN A 598 -14.94 -2.84 -9.80
C ASN A 598 -13.99 -3.21 -8.66
N LEU A 599 -13.71 -4.49 -8.52
CA LEU A 599 -12.82 -5.05 -7.49
C LEU A 599 -11.57 -5.60 -8.17
N PRO A 600 -10.36 -5.27 -7.69
CA PRO A 600 -9.11 -5.70 -8.31
C PRO A 600 -8.84 -7.20 -8.10
N SER A 601 -7.95 -7.75 -8.92
CA SER A 601 -7.33 -9.07 -8.67
C SER A 601 -6.56 -9.06 -7.35
N THR A 602 -6.58 -10.17 -6.62
CA THR A 602 -5.92 -10.30 -5.30
C THR A 602 -4.92 -11.45 -5.23
N MET A 603 -4.92 -12.33 -6.22
CA MET A 603 -3.99 -13.47 -6.29
C MET A 603 -3.70 -13.83 -7.75
N ARG A 604 -2.72 -14.71 -7.99
CA ARG A 604 -2.44 -15.26 -9.33
C ARG A 604 -3.09 -16.62 -9.51
N LEU A 605 -3.37 -16.98 -10.76
CA LEU A 605 -3.94 -18.28 -11.10
C LEU A 605 -2.99 -19.42 -10.68
N GLY A 606 -3.52 -20.38 -9.92
CA GLY A 606 -2.77 -21.53 -9.41
C GLY A 606 -2.02 -21.30 -8.09
N GLU A 607 -2.11 -20.11 -7.50
CA GLU A 607 -1.62 -19.87 -6.13
C GLU A 607 -2.53 -20.52 -5.09
N ASP A 608 -1.94 -21.00 -4.00
CA ASP A 608 -2.69 -21.48 -2.84
C ASP A 608 -3.45 -20.33 -2.17
N LEU A 609 -4.67 -20.59 -1.71
CA LEU A 609 -5.44 -19.63 -0.92
C LEU A 609 -4.80 -19.42 0.46
N ARG A 610 -4.13 -18.28 0.64
CA ARG A 610 -3.56 -17.81 1.91
C ARG A 610 -4.34 -16.64 2.47
N TYR A 611 -4.03 -16.19 3.68
CA TYR A 611 -4.73 -15.04 4.26
C TYR A 611 -4.63 -13.80 3.36
N GLY A 612 -3.43 -13.46 2.89
CA GLY A 612 -3.17 -12.34 1.99
C GLY A 612 -3.83 -12.44 0.60
N SER A 613 -4.33 -13.62 0.20
CA SER A 613 -5.07 -13.78 -1.06
C SER A 613 -6.47 -13.16 -1.01
N PHE A 614 -7.03 -12.92 0.19
CA PHE A 614 -8.36 -12.37 0.38
C PHE A 614 -8.33 -10.87 0.63
N SER A 615 -9.21 -10.13 -0.04
CA SER A 615 -9.46 -8.72 0.20
C SER A 615 -10.88 -8.49 0.67
N ILE A 616 -11.06 -7.46 1.51
CA ILE A 616 -12.36 -6.94 1.92
C ILE A 616 -12.60 -5.64 1.16
N ARG A 617 -13.71 -5.56 0.43
CA ARG A 617 -14.07 -4.36 -0.35
C ARG A 617 -15.48 -3.89 -0.04
N GLU A 618 -15.57 -2.63 0.36
CA GLU A 618 -16.81 -1.92 0.67
C GLU A 618 -17.29 -1.11 -0.52
N PHE A 619 -18.60 -1.15 -0.76
CA PHE A 619 -19.25 -0.35 -1.79
C PHE A 619 -19.36 1.11 -1.34
N ASN A 620 -19.08 2.03 -2.26
CA ASN A 620 -19.12 3.48 -1.99
C ASN A 620 -20.52 4.02 -1.70
N THR A 621 -21.58 3.22 -1.90
CA THR A 621 -22.98 3.65 -1.77
C THR A 621 -23.65 2.97 -0.58
N SER A 622 -24.20 3.77 0.33
CA SER A 622 -25.08 3.25 1.38
C SER A 622 -26.44 2.86 0.79
N ILE A 623 -27.02 1.79 1.32
CA ILE A 623 -28.30 1.25 0.92
C ILE A 623 -29.39 1.53 1.95
N ARG A 624 -30.62 1.67 1.46
CA ARG A 624 -31.86 1.77 2.26
C ARG A 624 -32.81 0.67 1.83
N PRO A 625 -32.83 -0.48 2.53
CA PRO A 625 -33.77 -1.56 2.23
C PRO A 625 -35.21 -1.07 2.33
N THR A 626 -36.07 -1.50 1.39
CA THR A 626 -37.50 -1.13 1.35
C THR A 626 -38.42 -2.33 1.61
N ALA A 627 -37.88 -3.55 1.64
CA ALA A 627 -38.62 -4.79 1.89
C ALA A 627 -37.91 -5.70 2.90
N SER A 628 -38.68 -6.54 3.60
CA SER A 628 -38.20 -7.54 4.55
C SER A 628 -39.27 -8.63 4.69
N PRO A 629 -38.97 -9.92 4.43
CA PRO A 629 -37.68 -10.44 3.97
C PRO A 629 -37.32 -9.89 2.58
N ASP A 630 -36.03 -9.68 2.34
CA ASP A 630 -35.48 -9.25 1.05
C ASP A 630 -34.69 -10.39 0.39
N GLN A 631 -34.56 -10.33 -0.94
CA GLN A 631 -33.77 -11.26 -1.74
C GLN A 631 -32.59 -10.54 -2.37
N ILE A 632 -31.40 -10.82 -1.85
CA ILE A 632 -30.16 -10.21 -2.31
C ILE A 632 -29.49 -11.11 -3.33
N ARG A 633 -29.38 -10.63 -4.56
CA ARG A 633 -28.67 -11.32 -5.65
C ARG A 633 -27.28 -10.73 -5.80
N LEU A 634 -26.26 -11.58 -5.81
CA LEU A 634 -24.89 -11.21 -6.15
C LEU A 634 -24.56 -11.72 -7.55
N THR A 635 -23.96 -10.86 -8.38
CA THR A 635 -23.53 -11.14 -9.75
C THR A 635 -22.09 -10.71 -9.96
N ILE A 636 -21.29 -11.59 -10.54
CA ILE A 636 -19.88 -11.35 -10.82
C ILE A 636 -19.66 -11.35 -12.33
N GLU A 637 -18.95 -10.33 -12.79
CA GLU A 637 -18.50 -10.18 -14.17
C GLU A 637 -16.97 -10.04 -14.19
N PRO A 638 -16.23 -11.15 -14.36
CA PRO A 638 -14.76 -11.09 -14.42
C PRO A 638 -14.27 -10.44 -15.72
N SER A 639 -13.12 -9.75 -15.68
CA SER A 639 -12.51 -9.17 -16.89
C SER A 639 -12.06 -10.23 -17.89
N PHE A 640 -11.70 -11.43 -17.43
CA PHE A 640 -11.35 -12.58 -18.27
C PHE A 640 -12.10 -13.84 -17.82
N ILE A 641 -12.59 -14.62 -18.78
CA ILE A 641 -13.20 -15.94 -18.52
C ILE A 641 -12.13 -16.98 -18.13
N ARG A 642 -12.55 -18.06 -17.45
CA ARG A 642 -11.67 -19.14 -16.94
C ARG A 642 -10.69 -18.70 -15.84
N GLN A 643 -10.95 -17.54 -15.24
CA GLN A 643 -10.28 -17.07 -14.04
C GLN A 643 -11.04 -17.55 -12.81
N GLU A 644 -10.42 -17.59 -11.65
CA GLU A 644 -11.03 -18.11 -10.43
C GLU A 644 -11.45 -16.97 -9.51
N VAL A 645 -12.72 -16.97 -9.11
CA VAL A 645 -13.26 -16.02 -8.15
C VAL A 645 -13.86 -16.77 -6.98
N TYR A 646 -13.30 -16.56 -5.80
CA TYR A 646 -13.73 -17.14 -4.53
C TYR A 646 -14.42 -16.08 -3.69
N VAL A 647 -15.59 -16.38 -3.14
CA VAL A 647 -16.29 -15.46 -2.25
C VAL A 647 -16.68 -16.17 -0.95
N ASP A 648 -16.25 -15.54 0.15
CA ASP A 648 -16.47 -16.02 1.52
C ASP A 648 -17.83 -15.56 2.02
N ARG A 649 -17.97 -14.24 2.21
CA ARG A 649 -19.11 -13.66 2.92
C ARG A 649 -19.45 -12.27 2.41
N ILE A 650 -20.71 -11.90 2.64
CA ILE A 650 -21.21 -10.54 2.53
C ILE A 650 -21.44 -9.97 3.93
N GLU A 651 -21.16 -8.69 4.10
CA GLU A 651 -21.28 -8.02 5.39
C GLU A 651 -22.12 -6.74 5.25
N PHE A 652 -22.97 -6.51 6.25
CA PHE A 652 -23.83 -5.33 6.35
C PHE A 652 -23.38 -4.49 7.53
N ILE A 653 -22.99 -3.24 7.27
CA ILE A 653 -22.45 -2.32 8.27
C ILE A 653 -23.50 -1.24 8.53
N PRO A 654 -24.07 -1.12 9.73
CA PRO A 654 -25.03 -0.07 10.02
C PRO A 654 -24.35 1.30 9.98
N VAL A 655 -24.89 2.21 9.16
CA VAL A 655 -24.46 3.61 9.11
C VAL A 655 -25.00 4.31 10.34
N ASN A 656 -24.11 4.85 11.18
CA ASN A 656 -24.49 5.64 12.35
C ASN A 656 -23.93 7.04 12.21
N PRO A 657 -24.71 8.01 11.69
CA PRO A 657 -24.22 9.37 11.42
C PRO A 657 -23.62 10.06 12.66
N THR A 658 -24.18 9.80 13.85
CA THR A 658 -23.66 10.40 15.09
C THR A 658 -22.31 9.80 15.49
N ARG A 659 -22.13 8.49 15.33
CA ARG A 659 -20.85 7.83 15.60
C ARG A 659 -19.79 8.22 14.58
N GLU A 660 -20.14 8.17 13.29
CA GLU A 660 -19.25 8.56 12.20
C GLU A 660 -18.82 10.02 12.34
N ALA A 661 -19.75 10.95 12.64
CA ALA A 661 -19.39 12.34 12.89
C ALA A 661 -18.46 12.51 14.11
N LYS A 662 -18.60 11.68 15.14
CA LYS A 662 -17.69 11.68 16.30
C LYS A 662 -16.31 11.12 15.92
N GLU A 663 -16.26 10.06 15.13
CA GLU A 663 -15.02 9.49 14.60
C GLU A 663 -14.29 10.52 13.71
N ASP A 664 -15.02 11.20 12.82
CA ASP A 664 -14.50 12.29 11.99
C ASP A 664 -13.93 13.42 12.86
N LEU A 665 -14.61 13.79 13.96
CA LEU A 665 -14.12 14.78 14.91
C LEU A 665 -12.82 14.35 15.58
N GLU A 666 -12.73 13.12 16.07
CA GLU A 666 -11.52 12.61 16.72
C GLU A 666 -10.36 12.46 15.72
N ALA A 667 -10.65 12.02 14.49
CA ALA A 667 -9.66 11.97 13.41
C ALA A 667 -9.13 13.38 13.08
N ALA A 668 -10.02 14.37 12.96
CA ALA A 668 -9.63 15.76 12.76
C ALA A 668 -8.81 16.29 13.94
N LYS A 669 -9.22 16.04 15.20
CA LYS A 669 -8.46 16.43 16.40
C LYS A 669 -7.06 15.83 16.39
N LYS A 670 -6.93 14.54 16.07
CA LYS A 670 -5.65 13.84 15.98
C LYS A 670 -4.77 14.43 14.88
N ALA A 671 -5.31 14.61 13.67
CA ALA A 671 -4.59 15.18 12.53
C ALA A 671 -4.06 16.59 12.84
N VAL A 672 -4.88 17.45 13.47
CA VAL A 672 -4.46 18.79 13.87
C VAL A 672 -3.42 18.74 15.00
N ALA A 673 -3.60 17.87 16.00
CA ALA A 673 -2.66 17.75 17.11
C ALA A 673 -1.27 17.28 16.63
N SER A 674 -1.20 16.40 15.62
CA SER A 674 0.06 15.93 15.04
C SER A 674 0.85 17.00 14.29
N LEU A 675 0.25 18.15 13.95
CA LEU A 675 0.97 19.23 13.27
C LEU A 675 1.94 19.96 14.21
N PHE A 676 1.61 20.05 15.49
CA PHE A 676 2.30 20.90 16.46
C PHE A 676 3.34 20.14 17.28
N THR A 677 4.34 20.88 17.78
CA THR A 677 5.20 20.41 18.88
C THR A 677 4.41 20.38 20.21
N ARG A 678 5.05 19.98 21.33
CA ARG A 678 4.36 19.87 22.64
C ARG A 678 3.67 21.16 23.07
N THR A 679 4.15 22.32 22.64
CA THR A 679 3.44 23.59 22.74
C THR A 679 2.93 23.97 21.35
N ARG A 680 1.72 24.53 21.24
CA ARG A 680 1.12 24.92 19.94
C ARG A 680 1.82 26.11 19.26
N ASP A 681 3.03 26.42 19.71
CA ASP A 681 3.81 27.60 19.30
C ASP A 681 4.78 27.27 18.15
N GLY A 682 4.85 26.00 17.73
CA GLY A 682 5.72 25.57 16.63
C GLY A 682 5.21 24.29 15.96
N LEU A 683 5.56 24.12 14.68
CA LEU A 683 5.29 22.89 13.91
C LEU A 683 6.35 21.82 14.18
N GLN A 684 5.98 20.55 14.06
CA GLN A 684 6.98 19.48 14.05
C GLN A 684 7.87 19.59 12.80
N VAL A 685 9.16 19.24 12.93
CA VAL A 685 10.20 19.42 11.89
C VAL A 685 9.89 18.65 10.60
N ASN A 686 9.18 17.54 10.73
CA ASN A 686 8.84 16.58 9.68
C ASN A 686 7.42 16.76 9.13
N VAL A 687 6.62 17.68 9.67
CA VAL A 687 5.32 18.05 9.09
C VAL A 687 5.57 18.87 7.83
N LYS A 688 4.93 18.53 6.72
CA LYS A 688 4.99 19.25 5.44
C LYS A 688 3.81 20.20 5.24
N ASP A 689 3.96 21.24 4.43
CA ASP A 689 2.87 22.19 4.11
C ASP A 689 1.62 21.49 3.54
N TYR A 690 1.82 20.49 2.68
CA TYR A 690 0.74 19.66 2.14
C TYR A 690 -0.05 18.91 3.23
N GLN A 691 0.62 18.40 4.27
CA GLN A 691 -0.03 17.70 5.38
C GLN A 691 -0.87 18.65 6.24
N VAL A 692 -0.48 19.93 6.33
CA VAL A 692 -1.30 20.98 6.96
C VAL A 692 -2.59 21.18 6.17
N ASP A 693 -2.52 21.20 4.83
CA ASP A 693 -3.70 21.32 3.97
C ASP A 693 -4.63 20.10 4.08
N GLN A 694 -4.07 18.88 4.17
CA GLN A 694 -4.86 17.66 4.40
C GLN A 694 -5.61 17.72 5.75
N ALA A 695 -4.93 18.12 6.82
CA ALA A 695 -5.57 18.31 8.12
C ALA A 695 -6.68 19.39 8.04
N ALA A 696 -6.47 20.46 7.27
CA ALA A 696 -7.49 21.48 7.03
C ALA A 696 -8.72 20.93 6.30
N ASN A 697 -8.52 20.02 5.35
CA ASN A 697 -9.59 19.36 4.63
C ASN A 697 -10.41 18.46 5.55
N LEU A 698 -9.77 17.63 6.39
CA LEU A 698 -10.45 16.82 7.40
C LEU A 698 -11.32 17.66 8.35
N VAL A 699 -10.80 18.80 8.82
CA VAL A 699 -11.58 19.71 9.67
C VAL A 699 -12.76 20.34 8.90
N SER A 700 -12.58 20.65 7.62
CA SER A 700 -13.66 21.23 6.78
C SER A 700 -14.84 20.26 6.64
N CYS A 701 -14.58 18.96 6.76
CA CYS A 701 -15.57 17.87 6.68
C CYS A 701 -16.41 17.68 7.92
N LEU A 702 -16.06 18.32 9.03
CA LEU A 702 -16.86 18.23 10.25
C LEU A 702 -18.24 18.88 10.05
N SER A 703 -19.26 18.23 10.60
CA SER A 703 -20.64 18.75 10.58
C SER A 703 -20.74 20.08 11.31
N ASP A 704 -21.25 21.10 10.61
CA ASP A 704 -21.56 22.40 11.21
C ASP A 704 -22.70 22.31 12.23
N GLU A 705 -23.65 21.38 12.02
CA GLU A 705 -24.81 21.18 12.91
C GLU A 705 -24.40 20.52 14.23
N GLN A 706 -23.49 19.55 14.20
CA GLN A 706 -23.17 18.72 15.36
C GLN A 706 -21.93 19.17 16.12
N TYR A 707 -20.90 19.68 15.42
CA TYR A 707 -19.60 20.04 15.99
C TYR A 707 -19.10 21.41 15.53
N GLY A 708 -20.00 22.35 15.22
CA GLY A 708 -19.63 23.68 14.72
C GLY A 708 -18.62 24.43 15.61
N TYR A 709 -18.68 24.26 16.94
CA TYR A 709 -17.70 24.87 17.86
C TYR A 709 -16.31 24.22 17.73
N ASP A 710 -16.21 22.89 17.84
CA ASP A 710 -14.93 22.19 17.68
C ASP A 710 -14.33 22.43 16.29
N LYS A 711 -15.16 22.39 15.24
CA LYS A 711 -14.74 22.71 13.87
C LYS A 711 -14.11 24.09 13.79
N LYS A 712 -14.73 25.11 14.38
CA LYS A 712 -14.17 26.46 14.42
C LYS A 712 -12.82 26.50 15.14
N MET A 713 -12.71 25.87 16.30
CA MET A 713 -11.45 25.79 17.07
C MET A 713 -10.35 25.05 16.31
N LEU A 714 -10.68 23.95 15.64
CA LEU A 714 -9.74 23.20 14.82
C LEU A 714 -9.35 23.99 13.56
N LEU A 715 -10.26 24.72 12.92
CA LEU A 715 -9.94 25.61 11.80
C LEU A 715 -8.99 26.72 12.24
N GLU A 716 -9.20 27.31 13.41
CA GLU A 716 -8.27 28.30 13.98
C GLU A 716 -6.89 27.70 14.23
N ALA A 717 -6.82 26.49 14.78
CA ALA A 717 -5.57 25.77 14.97
C ALA A 717 -4.87 25.47 13.63
N VAL A 718 -5.56 24.90 12.64
CA VAL A 718 -4.93 24.60 11.35
C VAL A 718 -4.53 25.87 10.60
N ARG A 719 -5.27 26.97 10.72
CA ARG A 719 -4.84 28.28 10.20
C ARG A 719 -3.56 28.77 10.89
N ALA A 720 -3.42 28.58 12.19
CA ALA A 720 -2.18 28.89 12.90
C ALA A 720 -1.02 27.99 12.42
N ALA A 721 -1.26 26.69 12.26
CA ALA A 721 -0.28 25.78 11.66
C ALA A 721 0.16 26.24 10.25
N LYS A 722 -0.78 26.66 9.40
CA LYS A 722 -0.47 27.17 8.06
C LYS A 722 0.37 28.46 8.11
N ARG A 723 0.11 29.36 9.08
CA ARG A 723 0.95 30.55 9.29
C ARG A 723 2.36 30.19 9.71
N LEU A 724 2.51 29.26 10.65
CA LEU A 724 3.83 28.76 11.07
C LEU A 724 4.59 28.07 9.92
N SER A 725 3.88 27.35 9.04
CA SER A 725 4.48 26.76 7.84
C SER A 725 4.95 27.83 6.87
N ARG A 726 4.21 28.92 6.70
CA ARG A 726 4.65 30.09 5.91
C ARG A 726 5.84 30.81 6.55
N GLU A 727 5.82 31.01 7.87
CA GLU A 727 6.89 31.71 8.60
C GLU A 727 8.23 30.97 8.55
N ARG A 728 8.22 29.63 8.54
CA ARG A 728 9.45 28.83 8.40
C ARG A 728 9.91 28.61 6.95
N ASN A 729 9.06 28.94 5.98
CA ASN A 729 9.36 28.71 4.57
C ASN A 729 10.26 29.83 4.06
N LEU A 730 11.44 29.47 3.57
CA LEU A 730 12.43 30.41 3.07
C LEU A 730 12.16 30.87 1.63
N LEU A 731 11.22 30.22 0.94
CA LEU A 731 10.79 30.63 -0.39
C LEU A 731 9.92 31.88 -0.29
N GLN A 732 10.23 32.89 -1.10
CA GLN A 732 9.40 34.09 -1.24
C GLN A 732 8.19 33.78 -2.13
N ASP A 733 7.03 34.31 -1.78
CA ASP A 733 5.77 34.10 -2.51
C ASP A 733 5.47 32.61 -2.84
N PRO A 734 5.35 31.73 -1.83
CA PRO A 734 5.10 30.30 -2.05
C PRO A 734 3.72 29.98 -2.64
N ASP A 735 2.81 30.97 -2.69
CA ASP A 735 1.50 30.86 -3.35
C ASP A 735 1.52 31.42 -4.79
N PHE A 736 2.67 31.83 -5.31
CA PHE A 736 2.85 32.30 -6.69
C PHE A 736 1.94 33.48 -7.09
N ASN A 737 1.76 34.45 -6.21
CA ASN A 737 0.93 35.63 -6.47
C ASN A 737 1.56 36.59 -7.49
N THR A 738 2.89 36.65 -7.54
CA THR A 738 3.65 37.65 -8.30
C THR A 738 4.86 37.03 -9.01
N ILE A 739 4.63 36.06 -9.90
CA ILE A 739 5.68 35.51 -10.77
C ILE A 739 6.18 36.61 -11.73
N ASN A 740 7.50 36.64 -11.97
CA ASN A 740 8.18 37.64 -12.82
C ASN A 740 8.03 39.08 -12.32
N SER A 741 7.89 39.29 -11.01
CA SER A 741 7.95 40.62 -10.40
C SER A 741 9.34 41.25 -10.57
N THR A 742 9.43 42.57 -10.38
CA THR A 742 10.70 43.32 -10.36
C THR A 742 11.53 43.05 -9.11
N GLU A 743 11.02 42.26 -8.16
CA GLU A 743 11.77 41.88 -6.96
C GLU A 743 12.92 40.94 -7.32
N GLU A 744 14.06 41.15 -6.67
CA GLU A 744 15.30 40.42 -6.95
C GLU A 744 15.17 38.93 -6.59
N ASN A 745 14.50 38.62 -5.47
CA ASN A 745 14.36 37.27 -4.92
C ASN A 745 12.99 36.61 -5.19
N GLY A 746 12.17 37.21 -6.07
CA GLY A 746 10.89 36.65 -6.49
C GLY A 746 11.05 35.47 -7.45
N TRP A 747 9.97 34.74 -7.72
CA TRP A 747 9.95 33.68 -8.73
C TRP A 747 10.17 34.26 -10.14
N LYS A 748 11.12 33.67 -10.88
CA LYS A 748 11.37 33.96 -12.30
C LYS A 748 11.01 32.74 -13.14
N ALA A 749 10.20 32.91 -14.18
CA ALA A 749 9.65 31.83 -14.97
C ALA A 749 9.73 32.11 -16.48
N SER A 750 9.93 31.05 -17.25
CA SER A 750 9.85 31.08 -18.71
C SER A 750 8.41 31.18 -19.20
N ASN A 751 8.25 31.42 -20.50
CA ASN A 751 6.97 31.18 -21.17
C ASN A 751 6.58 29.70 -21.03
N GLY A 752 5.32 29.40 -20.73
CA GLY A 752 4.82 28.01 -20.55
C GLY A 752 4.55 27.60 -19.09
N VAL A 753 4.81 28.48 -18.12
CA VAL A 753 4.36 28.29 -16.73
C VAL A 753 3.01 28.97 -16.53
N THR A 754 2.00 28.23 -16.08
CA THR A 754 0.68 28.74 -15.75
C THR A 754 0.33 28.48 -14.29
N ILE A 755 -0.52 29.35 -13.71
CA ILE A 755 -1.00 29.20 -12.34
C ILE A 755 -2.39 28.58 -12.40
N SER A 756 -2.60 27.55 -11.59
CA SER A 756 -3.90 26.98 -11.29
C SER A 756 -4.40 27.55 -9.95
N GLU A 757 -5.62 28.08 -9.92
CA GLU A 757 -6.26 28.71 -8.75
C GLU A 757 -6.70 27.71 -7.65
N GLY A 758 -6.15 26.49 -7.68
CA GLY A 758 -6.46 25.40 -6.76
C GLY A 758 -7.41 24.36 -7.35
N GLY A 759 -7.70 23.31 -6.58
CA GLY A 759 -8.55 22.20 -7.04
C GLY A 759 -8.75 21.12 -5.97
N PRO A 760 -9.09 19.88 -6.36
CA PRO A 760 -9.20 18.74 -5.45
C PRO A 760 -7.94 18.52 -4.61
N PHE A 761 -6.78 18.72 -5.26
CA PHE A 761 -5.47 18.35 -4.74
C PHE A 761 -4.76 19.47 -3.98
N TYR A 762 -5.08 20.72 -4.32
CA TYR A 762 -4.41 21.91 -3.77
C TYR A 762 -5.43 22.83 -3.10
N LYS A 763 -5.20 23.16 -1.82
CA LYS A 763 -6.00 24.17 -1.12
C LYS A 763 -5.59 25.59 -1.50
N GLY A 764 -4.31 25.79 -1.83
CA GLY A 764 -3.76 27.01 -2.41
C GLY A 764 -3.52 26.90 -3.93
N ARG A 765 -2.83 27.89 -4.49
CA ARG A 765 -2.42 27.91 -5.90
C ARG A 765 -1.36 26.86 -6.18
N ALA A 766 -1.36 26.36 -7.40
CA ALA A 766 -0.37 25.41 -7.90
C ALA A 766 0.17 25.89 -9.26
N ILE A 767 1.35 25.41 -9.62
CA ILE A 767 1.98 25.72 -10.91
C ILE A 767 1.83 24.55 -11.87
N GLN A 768 1.67 24.88 -13.14
CA GLN A 768 1.68 23.96 -14.25
C GLN A 768 2.82 24.33 -15.19
N LEU A 769 3.72 23.38 -15.44
CA LEU A 769 4.78 23.50 -16.43
C LEU A 769 4.36 22.75 -17.68
N ALA A 770 4.23 23.47 -18.79
CA ALA A 770 4.03 22.90 -20.11
C ALA A 770 5.30 22.21 -20.64
N SER A 771 5.16 21.55 -21.79
CA SER A 771 6.28 20.94 -22.48
C SER A 771 7.25 21.97 -23.06
N ALA A 772 8.50 21.55 -23.18
CA ALA A 772 9.55 22.36 -23.77
C ALA A 772 9.32 22.57 -25.28
N ARG A 773 9.71 23.74 -25.78
CA ARG A 773 9.84 23.98 -27.24
C ARG A 773 11.23 23.54 -27.68
N GLU A 774 11.42 23.21 -28.96
CA GLU A 774 12.74 22.77 -29.49
C GLU A 774 13.86 23.71 -29.03
N ASN A 775 14.79 23.20 -28.21
CA ASN A 775 15.91 23.91 -27.57
C ASN A 775 15.58 24.95 -26.48
N TYR A 776 14.32 25.09 -26.05
CA TYR A 776 13.90 26.03 -24.98
C TYR A 776 13.12 25.32 -23.86
N PRO A 777 13.76 25.04 -22.70
CA PRO A 777 13.08 24.40 -21.57
C PRO A 777 12.00 25.31 -20.95
N THR A 778 10.96 24.69 -20.41
CA THR A 778 10.02 25.38 -19.52
C THR A 778 10.58 25.33 -18.11
N TYR A 779 10.77 26.46 -17.46
CA TYR A 779 11.39 26.53 -16.13
C TYR A 779 10.77 27.60 -15.24
N ILE A 780 10.91 27.41 -13.94
CA ILE A 780 10.68 28.41 -12.91
C ILE A 780 11.76 28.24 -11.84
N TYR A 781 12.32 29.36 -11.37
CA TYR A 781 13.36 29.35 -10.36
C TYR A 781 13.24 30.51 -9.37
N GLN A 782 13.84 30.31 -8.21
CA GLN A 782 14.02 31.33 -7.17
C GLN A 782 15.35 31.10 -6.46
N LYS A 783 15.96 32.18 -5.98
CA LYS A 783 17.11 32.14 -5.09
C LYS A 783 16.69 32.47 -3.68
N VAL A 784 17.14 31.66 -2.71
CA VAL A 784 17.12 32.02 -1.30
C VAL A 784 18.50 32.58 -0.96
N ASP A 785 18.54 33.83 -0.51
CA ASP A 785 19.79 34.55 -0.24
C ASP A 785 20.59 33.91 0.90
N ALA A 786 21.91 34.08 0.83
CA ALA A 786 22.81 33.59 1.88
C ALA A 786 22.52 34.19 3.27
N SER A 787 21.88 35.37 3.35
CA SER A 787 21.49 36.01 4.62
C SER A 787 20.41 35.26 5.40
N GLU A 788 19.57 34.50 4.70
CA GLU A 788 18.50 33.69 5.29
C GLU A 788 18.98 32.29 5.68
N LEU A 789 20.25 31.99 5.37
CA LEU A 789 20.87 30.68 5.57
C LEU A 789 21.84 30.70 6.75
N LYS A 790 22.07 29.52 7.33
CA LYS A 790 23.06 29.28 8.37
C LYS A 790 24.19 28.40 7.82
N PRO A 791 25.45 28.61 8.24
CA PRO A 791 26.55 27.78 7.80
C PRO A 791 26.41 26.35 8.34
N TYR A 792 26.90 25.36 7.59
CA TYR A 792 26.90 23.95 7.99
C TYR A 792 25.54 23.44 8.48
N THR A 793 24.48 23.77 7.74
CA THR A 793 23.09 23.49 8.14
C THR A 793 22.37 22.75 7.01
N ARG A 794 21.54 21.77 7.36
CA ARG A 794 20.73 21.02 6.40
C ARG A 794 19.41 21.73 6.15
N TYR A 795 19.08 21.91 4.87
CA TYR A 795 17.80 22.41 4.40
C TYR A 795 17.06 21.32 3.62
N ARG A 796 15.74 21.40 3.61
CA ARG A 796 14.86 20.44 2.93
C ARG A 796 13.85 21.18 2.06
N LEU A 797 13.81 20.84 0.78
CA LEU A 797 12.76 21.23 -0.16
C LEU A 797 11.68 20.16 -0.17
N ASP A 798 10.47 20.51 0.21
CA ASP A 798 9.29 19.66 0.14
C ASP A 798 8.32 20.16 -0.94
N GLY A 799 7.52 19.25 -1.49
CA GLY A 799 6.44 19.61 -2.41
C GLY A 799 5.50 18.44 -2.71
N PHE A 800 4.36 18.76 -3.33
CA PHE A 800 3.36 17.80 -3.77
C PHE A 800 3.10 17.90 -5.27
N VAL A 801 3.37 16.80 -5.99
CA VAL A 801 3.18 16.68 -7.44
C VAL A 801 1.88 15.92 -7.69
N LYS A 802 0.92 16.57 -8.34
CA LYS A 802 -0.33 15.90 -8.78
C LYS A 802 0.01 14.87 -9.85
N SER A 803 0.74 15.29 -10.87
CA SER A 803 1.14 14.46 -12.00
C SER A 803 2.33 15.11 -12.71
N SER A 804 3.25 14.30 -13.23
CA SER A 804 4.38 14.82 -14.00
C SER A 804 4.98 13.79 -14.95
N GLN A 805 5.65 14.30 -15.97
CA GLN A 805 6.56 13.57 -16.84
C GLN A 805 7.80 14.43 -17.08
N ASP A 806 8.98 13.87 -16.82
CA ASP A 806 10.28 14.51 -16.94
C ASP A 806 10.42 15.84 -16.16
N LEU A 807 9.77 15.93 -15.00
CA LEU A 807 9.97 17.07 -14.10
C LEU A 807 11.34 16.97 -13.44
N GLU A 808 12.24 17.90 -13.76
CA GLU A 808 13.54 18.04 -13.11
C GLU A 808 13.47 19.08 -11.99
N ILE A 809 13.96 18.71 -10.81
CA ILE A 809 14.04 19.55 -9.60
C ILE A 809 15.52 19.66 -9.21
N ASP A 810 16.08 20.85 -9.33
CA ASP A 810 17.47 21.15 -8.99
C ASP A 810 17.53 22.05 -7.74
N LEU A 811 18.33 21.65 -6.75
CA LEU A 811 18.80 22.52 -5.67
C LEU A 811 20.28 22.80 -5.89
N ILE A 812 20.67 24.07 -5.93
CA ILE A 812 22.04 24.47 -6.25
C ILE A 812 22.57 25.42 -5.19
N HIS A 813 23.68 25.01 -4.57
CA HIS A 813 24.51 25.81 -3.69
C HIS A 813 25.96 25.71 -4.21
N HIS A 814 26.94 25.27 -3.41
CA HIS A 814 28.26 24.89 -3.91
C HIS A 814 28.29 23.49 -4.56
N HIS A 815 27.25 22.70 -4.33
CA HIS A 815 26.97 21.45 -5.02
C HIS A 815 25.54 21.47 -5.56
N LYS A 816 25.26 20.56 -6.50
CA LYS A 816 23.96 20.41 -7.13
C LYS A 816 23.30 19.10 -6.69
N VAL A 817 22.06 19.19 -6.22
CA VAL A 817 21.18 18.04 -6.01
C VAL A 817 20.14 18.05 -7.13
N HIS A 818 20.00 16.92 -7.82
CA HIS A 818 19.13 16.77 -8.99
C HIS A 818 18.15 15.62 -8.75
N LEU A 819 16.85 15.87 -8.93
CA LEU A 819 15.77 14.90 -8.79
C LEU A 819 14.87 14.93 -10.02
N VAL A 820 14.47 13.76 -10.51
CA VAL A 820 13.50 13.62 -11.61
C VAL A 820 12.22 12.98 -11.11
N LYS A 821 11.06 13.55 -11.47
CA LYS A 821 9.74 13.09 -11.05
C LYS A 821 8.86 12.73 -12.24
N ASN A 822 8.32 11.50 -12.22
CA ASN A 822 7.42 10.92 -13.22
C ASN A 822 6.18 10.37 -12.52
N VAL A 823 5.30 11.28 -12.09
CA VAL A 823 4.16 10.94 -11.22
C VAL A 823 2.90 10.68 -12.05
N PRO A 824 2.25 9.51 -11.91
CA PRO A 824 1.04 9.19 -12.65
C PRO A 824 -0.17 10.00 -12.18
N ASP A 825 -1.12 10.31 -13.06
CA ASP A 825 -2.40 10.93 -12.68
C ASP A 825 -3.40 9.84 -12.25
N ASN A 826 -3.30 9.36 -11.00
CA ASN A 826 -4.07 8.22 -10.48
C ASN A 826 -4.86 8.53 -9.18
N LEU A 827 -4.90 9.79 -8.74
CA LEU A 827 -5.46 10.14 -7.43
C LEU A 827 -7.01 10.23 -7.41
N VAL A 828 -7.69 10.44 -8.55
CA VAL A 828 -9.17 10.48 -8.65
C VAL A 828 -9.64 9.95 -10.03
N LEU A 829 -10.85 9.37 -10.11
CA LEU A 829 -11.51 8.97 -11.36
C LEU A 829 -12.12 10.19 -12.09
N ASP A 830 -11.85 10.33 -13.39
CA ASP A 830 -12.16 11.43 -14.35
C ASP A 830 -13.63 11.91 -14.49
N THR A 831 -14.52 11.72 -13.52
CA THR A 831 -15.94 12.06 -13.66
C THR A 831 -16.39 13.10 -12.65
N TYR A 832 -16.19 14.38 -12.99
CA TYR A 832 -16.99 15.48 -12.45
C TYR A 832 -17.88 16.06 -13.56
N PRO A 833 -19.20 16.21 -13.33
CA PRO A 833 -20.03 16.99 -14.21
C PRO A 833 -19.66 18.48 -14.06
N ASP A 834 -19.10 19.04 -15.12
CA ASP A 834 -18.46 20.36 -15.22
C ASP A 834 -19.41 21.57 -15.01
N ASP A 835 -20.65 21.35 -14.56
CA ASP A 835 -21.73 22.36 -14.61
C ASP A 835 -22.53 22.53 -13.30
N SER A 836 -22.04 22.02 -12.16
CA SER A 836 -22.77 22.21 -10.90
C SER A 836 -22.19 23.36 -10.07
N CYS A 837 -23.01 24.37 -9.75
CA CYS A 837 -22.69 25.41 -8.76
C CYS A 837 -22.47 24.87 -7.34
N ASN A 838 -22.51 23.54 -7.14
CA ASN A 838 -22.09 22.90 -5.91
C ASN A 838 -20.57 22.75 -6.00
N GLY A 839 -19.84 23.52 -5.19
CA GLY A 839 -18.38 23.45 -5.13
C GLY A 839 -17.84 22.04 -4.89
N ILE A 840 -16.55 21.86 -5.14
CA ILE A 840 -15.81 20.61 -4.96
C ILE A 840 -16.08 20.00 -3.57
N ASN A 841 -16.57 18.74 -3.52
CA ASN A 841 -16.71 18.01 -2.26
C ASN A 841 -15.34 17.48 -1.81
N ARG A 842 -14.57 18.38 -1.17
CA ARG A 842 -13.21 18.09 -0.67
C ARG A 842 -13.15 16.91 0.30
N CYS A 843 -14.27 16.50 0.89
CA CYS A 843 -14.33 15.41 1.85
C CYS A 843 -14.28 14.03 1.21
N ASP A 844 -15.05 13.85 0.13
CA ASP A 844 -15.05 12.59 -0.60
C ASP A 844 -13.72 12.42 -1.34
N GLU A 845 -13.19 13.50 -1.91
CA GLU A 845 -11.89 13.51 -2.58
C GLU A 845 -10.73 13.23 -1.65
N GLN A 846 -10.67 13.89 -0.48
CA GLN A 846 -9.57 13.66 0.45
C GLN A 846 -9.56 12.21 0.96
N LYS A 847 -10.73 11.59 1.13
CA LYS A 847 -10.82 10.16 1.48
C LYS A 847 -10.26 9.26 0.36
N MET A 848 -10.56 9.57 -0.90
CA MET A 848 -10.02 8.83 -2.05
C MET A 848 -8.50 9.02 -2.21
N VAL A 849 -8.03 10.27 -2.11
CA VAL A 849 -6.61 10.61 -2.18
C VAL A 849 -5.83 9.92 -1.05
N ASN A 850 -6.34 9.96 0.19
CA ASN A 850 -5.70 9.30 1.32
C ASN A 850 -5.62 7.78 1.13
N ALA A 851 -6.70 7.15 0.65
CA ALA A 851 -6.71 5.72 0.39
C ALA A 851 -5.68 5.32 -0.68
N GLN A 852 -5.48 6.16 -1.71
CA GLN A 852 -4.48 5.93 -2.74
C GLN A 852 -3.05 6.15 -2.23
N LEU A 853 -2.79 7.25 -1.53
CA LEU A 853 -1.49 7.54 -0.92
C LEU A 853 -1.08 6.50 0.14
N GLU A 854 -2.04 5.94 0.88
CA GLU A 854 -1.78 4.83 1.82
C GLU A 854 -1.22 3.61 1.10
N THR A 855 -1.65 3.30 -0.13
CA THR A 855 -1.10 2.17 -0.89
C THR A 855 0.36 2.35 -1.31
N GLU A 856 0.84 3.60 -1.41
CA GLU A 856 2.24 3.92 -1.74
C GLU A 856 3.19 3.68 -0.56
N HIS A 857 2.69 3.57 0.67
CA HIS A 857 3.52 3.48 1.87
C HIS A 857 3.71 2.07 2.44
N HIS A 858 3.12 1.03 1.83
CA HIS A 858 3.09 -0.31 2.42
C HIS A 858 4.26 -1.22 2.00
N HIS A 859 5.12 -0.85 1.05
CA HIS A 859 6.24 -1.68 0.58
C HIS A 859 7.56 -0.89 0.55
N PRO A 860 8.73 -1.51 0.80
CA PRO A 860 10.02 -0.84 0.61
C PRO A 860 10.24 -0.52 -0.88
N MET A 861 10.19 0.76 -1.23
CA MET A 861 10.32 1.24 -2.62
C MET A 861 11.76 1.11 -3.16
N ASP A 862 11.87 0.66 -4.42
CA ASP A 862 13.09 0.84 -5.23
C ASP A 862 13.17 2.27 -5.80
N CYS A 863 14.35 2.71 -6.26
CA CYS A 863 14.62 4.04 -6.78
C CYS A 863 13.67 4.45 -7.93
N CYS A 864 13.19 3.51 -8.74
CA CYS A 864 12.24 3.78 -9.82
C CYS A 864 10.83 4.10 -9.31
N GLU A 865 10.41 3.48 -8.21
CA GLU A 865 9.10 3.70 -7.59
C GLU A 865 9.07 5.02 -6.81
N ALA A 866 10.20 5.42 -6.21
CA ALA A 866 10.34 6.72 -5.55
C ALA A 866 10.15 7.93 -6.51
N ALA A 867 10.47 7.75 -7.80
CA ALA A 867 10.24 8.78 -8.82
C ALA A 867 8.75 8.97 -9.15
N GLN A 868 7.89 8.01 -8.77
CA GLN A 868 6.46 8.01 -9.06
C GLN A 868 5.59 8.49 -7.90
N THR A 869 6.14 8.69 -6.70
CA THR A 869 5.36 9.15 -5.54
C THR A 869 4.89 10.60 -5.70
N HIS A 870 3.71 10.94 -5.19
CA HIS A 870 3.19 12.31 -5.27
C HIS A 870 3.92 13.28 -4.34
N GLU A 871 4.23 12.85 -3.11
CA GLU A 871 5.04 13.63 -2.19
C GLU A 871 6.53 13.46 -2.48
N PHE A 872 7.29 14.55 -2.37
CA PHE A 872 8.76 14.50 -2.42
C PHE A 872 9.40 15.36 -1.34
N SER A 873 10.63 14.99 -0.99
CA SER A 873 11.53 15.74 -0.13
C SER A 873 12.94 15.62 -0.70
N SER A 874 13.61 16.75 -0.91
CA SER A 874 15.01 16.81 -1.36
C SER A 874 15.83 17.61 -0.34
N TYR A 875 17.07 17.18 -0.09
CA TYR A 875 17.91 17.77 0.96
C TYR A 875 19.14 18.41 0.34
N ILE A 876 19.48 19.60 0.83
CA ILE A 876 20.73 20.29 0.48
C ILE A 876 21.40 20.79 1.76
N ASN A 877 22.72 20.72 1.79
CA ASN A 877 23.52 21.19 2.91
C ASN A 877 24.21 22.50 2.52
N THR A 878 24.35 23.41 3.48
CA THR A 878 25.14 24.64 3.32
C THR A 878 26.57 24.45 3.84
N GLY A 879 27.54 25.05 3.16
CA GLY A 879 28.93 25.12 3.59
C GLY A 879 29.21 26.41 4.36
N ASP A 880 30.40 26.98 4.14
CA ASP A 880 30.69 28.34 4.58
C ASP A 880 29.88 29.35 3.75
N LEU A 881 29.13 30.21 4.42
CA LEU A 881 28.37 31.28 3.76
C LEU A 881 29.31 32.47 3.53
N ASN A 882 29.68 32.72 2.29
CA ASN A 882 30.52 33.84 1.90
C ASN A 882 29.70 34.94 1.22
N ALA A 883 29.57 36.09 1.88
CA ALA A 883 28.85 37.26 1.35
C ALA A 883 29.45 37.83 0.06
N SER A 884 30.73 37.58 -0.25
CA SER A 884 31.39 38.07 -1.46
C SER A 884 31.09 37.26 -2.74
N VAL A 885 30.34 36.16 -2.63
CA VAL A 885 29.99 35.28 -3.77
C VAL A 885 28.50 34.93 -3.76
N ASP A 886 27.71 35.58 -2.89
CA ASP A 886 26.31 35.28 -2.53
C ASP A 886 25.80 33.92 -3.07
N GLN A 887 26.24 32.86 -2.40
CA GLN A 887 26.04 31.49 -2.88
C GLN A 887 24.56 31.08 -2.85
N GLY A 888 23.80 31.55 -1.83
CA GLY A 888 22.39 31.23 -1.62
C GLY A 888 22.02 29.74 -1.77
N ILE A 889 20.75 29.46 -1.97
CA ILE A 889 20.25 28.19 -2.52
C ILE A 889 19.33 28.54 -3.69
N TRP A 890 19.68 28.09 -4.90
CA TRP A 890 18.78 28.15 -6.03
C TRP A 890 17.87 26.94 -6.04
N VAL A 891 16.56 27.20 -6.19
CA VAL A 891 15.52 26.20 -6.37
C VAL A 891 15.04 26.35 -7.81
N VAL A 892 15.26 25.32 -8.63
CA VAL A 892 14.94 25.34 -10.06
C VAL A 892 14.06 24.14 -10.39
N LEU A 893 12.92 24.41 -11.01
CA LEU A 893 11.98 23.40 -11.50
C LEU A 893 11.91 23.55 -13.02
N LYS A 894 12.13 22.48 -13.78
CA LYS A 894 12.15 22.56 -15.24
C LYS A 894 11.70 21.29 -15.95
N VAL A 895 11.23 21.47 -17.18
CA VAL A 895 10.88 20.42 -18.13
C VAL A 895 11.68 20.72 -19.42
N ARG A 896 12.44 19.72 -19.88
CA ARG A 896 13.32 19.83 -21.07
C ARG A 896 12.81 19.08 -22.30
N THR A 897 11.83 18.19 -22.12
CA THR A 897 11.32 17.32 -23.18
C THR A 897 10.04 17.89 -23.79
N THR A 898 9.79 17.54 -25.05
CA THR A 898 8.59 17.98 -25.80
C THR A 898 7.31 17.26 -25.35
N ASP A 899 7.46 16.13 -24.67
CA ASP A 899 6.35 15.34 -24.10
C ASP A 899 6.21 15.52 -22.58
N GLY A 900 7.17 16.21 -21.95
CA GLY A 900 7.19 16.43 -20.51
C GLY A 900 6.17 17.46 -20.06
N TYR A 901 5.72 17.34 -18.82
CA TYR A 901 4.82 18.30 -18.17
C TYR A 901 4.88 18.11 -16.66
N ALA A 902 4.40 19.11 -15.90
CA ALA A 902 4.23 18.93 -14.47
C ALA A 902 3.09 19.78 -13.90
N THR A 903 2.40 19.25 -12.91
CA THR A 903 1.51 20.03 -12.03
C THR A 903 1.92 19.80 -10.59
N LEU A 904 2.36 20.86 -9.90
CA LEU A 904 2.86 20.78 -8.54
C LEU A 904 2.56 22.02 -7.70
N GLY A 905 2.57 21.87 -6.38
CA GLY A 905 2.31 22.93 -5.41
C GLY A 905 2.80 22.56 -4.01
N ASN A 906 2.39 23.34 -3.01
CA ASN A 906 2.81 23.17 -1.60
C ASN A 906 4.34 23.14 -1.43
N LEU A 907 5.05 24.01 -2.16
CA LEU A 907 6.51 24.09 -2.09
C LEU A 907 6.95 24.79 -0.82
N GLU A 908 7.86 24.15 -0.08
CA GLU A 908 8.55 24.79 1.04
C GLU A 908 10.03 24.42 1.09
N LEU A 909 10.88 25.42 1.35
CA LEU A 909 12.28 25.20 1.70
C LEU A 909 12.44 25.55 3.18
N VAL A 910 12.79 24.57 4.00
CA VAL A 910 12.83 24.72 5.47
C VAL A 910 14.17 24.30 6.05
N GLU A 911 14.59 24.96 7.14
CA GLU A 911 15.74 24.56 7.94
C GLU A 911 15.42 23.27 8.72
N VAL A 912 16.24 22.23 8.56
CA VAL A 912 16.13 20.97 9.32
C VAL A 912 16.96 21.04 10.60
N GLY A 913 18.17 21.60 10.51
CA GLY A 913 19.07 21.78 11.65
C GLY A 913 20.55 21.68 11.28
N PRO A 914 21.45 21.95 12.24
CA PRO A 914 22.90 21.95 12.02
C PRO A 914 23.44 20.55 11.72
N LEU A 915 24.46 20.48 10.87
CA LEU A 915 25.16 19.24 10.55
C LEU A 915 26.03 18.77 11.72
N SER A 916 26.18 17.46 11.86
CA SER A 916 27.02 16.85 12.90
C SER A 916 27.67 15.55 12.42
N GLY A 917 28.74 15.12 13.08
CA GLY A 917 29.46 13.89 12.77
C GLY A 917 29.95 13.82 11.32
N GLU A 918 29.77 12.66 10.68
CA GLU A 918 30.25 12.37 9.32
C GLU A 918 29.65 13.33 8.26
N SER A 919 28.39 13.75 8.41
CA SER A 919 27.77 14.69 7.47
C SER A 919 28.46 16.05 7.48
N LEU A 920 28.90 16.53 8.66
CA LEU A 920 29.64 17.77 8.79
C LEU A 920 31.04 17.67 8.16
N GLU A 921 31.76 16.58 8.43
CA GLU A 921 33.11 16.35 7.88
C GLU A 921 33.11 16.21 6.36
N ARG A 922 32.07 15.60 5.80
CA ARG A 922 31.88 15.52 4.35
C ARG A 922 31.64 16.90 3.76
N GLU A 923 30.71 17.66 4.34
CA GLU A 923 30.39 19.00 3.87
C GLU A 923 31.59 19.95 3.92
N GLN A 924 32.40 19.89 4.99
CA GLN A 924 33.63 20.67 5.11
C GLN A 924 34.65 20.34 4.01
N ARG A 925 34.79 19.06 3.65
CA ARG A 925 35.68 18.63 2.55
C ARG A 925 35.16 19.11 1.19
N ASP A 926 33.87 18.96 0.95
CA ASP A 926 33.24 19.34 -0.32
C ASP A 926 33.27 20.87 -0.50
N ASN A 927 32.99 21.63 0.55
CA ASN A 927 33.11 23.10 0.58
C ASN A 927 34.56 23.58 0.35
N ALA A 928 35.56 22.91 0.95
CA ALA A 928 36.97 23.25 0.72
C ALA A 928 37.41 22.97 -0.73
N LYS A 929 36.97 21.85 -1.30
CA LYS A 929 37.24 21.48 -2.70
C LYS A 929 36.62 22.49 -3.66
N TRP A 930 35.36 22.86 -3.44
CA TRP A 930 34.66 23.87 -4.23
C TRP A 930 35.35 25.23 -4.13
N SER A 931 35.75 25.66 -2.93
CA SER A 931 36.47 26.93 -2.73
C SER A 931 37.80 26.99 -3.50
N ALA A 932 38.55 25.89 -3.53
CA ALA A 932 39.78 25.79 -4.31
C ALA A 932 39.53 25.84 -5.82
N GLU A 933 38.43 25.23 -6.29
CA GLU A 933 38.02 25.27 -7.68
C GLU A 933 37.54 26.66 -8.12
N LEU A 934 36.75 27.34 -7.28
CA LEU A 934 36.34 28.72 -7.51
C LEU A 934 37.57 29.64 -7.63
N GLY A 935 38.56 29.48 -6.75
CA GLY A 935 39.82 30.23 -6.81
C GLY A 935 40.58 30.02 -8.12
N ARG A 936 40.60 28.78 -8.64
CA ARG A 936 41.22 28.46 -9.94
C ARG A 936 40.47 29.09 -11.10
N LYS A 937 39.14 28.95 -11.13
CA LYS A 937 38.28 29.55 -12.17
C LYS A 937 38.43 31.07 -12.22
N ARG A 938 38.42 31.74 -11.06
CA ARG A 938 38.65 33.19 -10.96
C ARG A 938 40.01 33.61 -11.54
N ALA A 939 41.08 32.86 -11.24
CA ALA A 939 42.42 33.17 -11.76
C ALA A 939 42.54 32.97 -13.29
N GLU A 940 41.81 31.99 -13.83
CA GLU A 940 41.73 31.77 -15.29
C GLU A 940 40.92 32.87 -15.98
N THR A 941 39.74 33.20 -15.43
CA THR A 941 38.90 34.28 -15.94
C THR A 941 39.60 35.64 -15.86
N GLU A 942 40.34 35.92 -14.80
CA GLU A 942 41.06 37.19 -14.63
C GLU A 942 42.02 37.46 -15.80
N ARG A 943 42.70 36.42 -16.32
CA ARG A 943 43.59 36.55 -17.49
C ARG A 943 42.82 36.93 -18.75
N VAL A 944 41.71 36.24 -19.01
CA VAL A 944 40.86 36.48 -20.18
C VAL A 944 40.19 37.85 -20.08
N TYR A 945 39.71 38.21 -18.89
CA TYR A 945 39.12 39.51 -18.60
C TYR A 945 40.10 40.66 -18.85
N TYR A 946 41.35 40.58 -18.35
CA TYR A 946 42.34 41.63 -18.63
C TYR A 946 42.69 41.73 -20.11
N ALA A 947 42.82 40.60 -20.82
CA ALA A 947 43.05 40.61 -22.26
C ALA A 947 41.89 41.26 -23.03
N ALA A 948 40.65 40.87 -22.72
CA ALA A 948 39.45 41.44 -23.31
C ALA A 948 39.29 42.92 -22.97
N LYS A 949 39.50 43.31 -21.71
CA LYS A 949 39.43 44.70 -21.25
C LYS A 949 40.49 45.57 -21.91
N GLN A 950 41.72 45.06 -22.06
CA GLN A 950 42.79 45.79 -22.75
C GLN A 950 42.47 45.96 -24.24
N SER A 951 41.95 44.92 -24.89
CA SER A 951 41.52 44.99 -26.29
C SER A 951 40.38 46.00 -26.46
N ILE A 952 39.37 45.98 -25.61
CA ILE A 952 38.26 46.95 -25.61
C ILE A 952 38.77 48.38 -25.33
N ASN A 953 39.67 48.57 -24.36
CA ASN A 953 40.25 49.89 -24.07
C ASN A 953 41.00 50.48 -25.28
N HIS A 954 41.58 49.64 -26.15
CA HIS A 954 42.28 50.10 -27.35
C HIS A 954 41.32 50.64 -28.42
N LEU A 955 40.03 50.26 -28.36
CA LEU A 955 39.01 50.74 -29.30
C LEU A 955 38.68 52.22 -29.08
N PHE A 956 38.82 52.73 -27.85
CA PHE A 956 38.39 54.08 -27.45
C PHE A 956 39.57 55.04 -27.24
N VAL A 957 39.35 56.34 -27.49
CA VAL A 957 40.34 57.40 -27.18
C VAL A 957 40.20 57.95 -25.77
N ASP A 958 39.02 57.77 -25.17
CA ASP A 958 38.68 58.28 -23.85
C ASP A 958 38.20 57.17 -22.92
N TYR A 959 38.27 57.43 -21.61
CA TYR A 959 37.89 56.47 -20.58
C TYR A 959 36.37 56.38 -20.35
N GLN A 960 35.57 57.27 -20.95
CA GLN A 960 34.11 57.28 -20.86
C GLN A 960 33.46 56.55 -22.04
N ASP A 961 34.26 55.94 -22.91
CA ASP A 961 33.83 55.20 -24.10
C ASP A 961 32.92 56.05 -25.03
N GLN A 962 33.18 57.36 -25.14
CA GLN A 962 32.38 58.28 -25.94
C GLN A 962 32.87 58.43 -27.38
N GLN A 963 34.14 58.16 -27.63
CA GLN A 963 34.76 58.27 -28.96
C GLN A 963 35.67 57.07 -29.25
N LEU A 964 35.55 56.53 -30.46
CA LEU A 964 36.47 55.52 -30.97
C LEU A 964 37.77 56.16 -31.46
N ASN A 965 38.86 55.40 -31.37
CA ASN A 965 40.11 55.75 -32.03
C ASN A 965 39.90 55.76 -33.56
N PRO A 966 40.26 56.85 -34.27
CA PRO A 966 40.01 57.01 -35.70
C PRO A 966 40.57 55.89 -36.58
N GLN A 967 41.59 55.17 -36.11
CA GLN A 967 42.24 54.07 -36.85
C GLN A 967 41.55 52.71 -36.68
N ILE A 968 40.58 52.59 -35.78
CA ILE A 968 39.91 51.32 -35.45
C ILE A 968 38.87 50.95 -36.52
N GLY A 969 38.99 49.74 -37.04
CA GLY A 969 38.05 49.12 -37.99
C GLY A 969 37.07 48.16 -37.32
N MET A 970 36.16 47.58 -38.10
CA MET A 970 35.22 46.57 -37.60
C MET A 970 35.92 45.28 -37.17
N ALA A 971 37.02 44.91 -37.83
CA ALA A 971 37.82 43.73 -37.48
C ALA A 971 38.37 43.79 -36.04
N ASP A 972 38.85 44.97 -35.61
CA ASP A 972 39.35 45.18 -34.25
C ASP A 972 38.25 44.99 -33.18
N ILE A 973 37.01 45.39 -33.51
CA ILE A 973 35.83 45.21 -32.66
C ILE A 973 35.46 43.73 -32.57
N MET A 974 35.52 42.99 -33.68
CA MET A 974 35.27 41.55 -33.71
C MET A 974 36.31 40.75 -32.93
N ASP A 975 37.59 41.13 -32.99
CA ASP A 975 38.65 40.51 -32.20
C ASP A 975 38.42 40.69 -30.69
N ALA A 976 38.02 41.90 -30.28
CA ALA A 976 37.64 42.19 -28.91
C ALA A 976 36.39 41.38 -28.48
N GLN A 977 35.41 41.22 -29.38
CA GLN A 977 34.21 40.41 -29.14
C GLN A 977 34.53 38.93 -28.95
N ASN A 978 35.45 38.36 -29.74
CA ASN A 978 35.89 36.98 -29.60
C ASN A 978 36.55 36.72 -28.23
N LEU A 979 37.33 37.68 -27.72
CA LEU A 979 37.91 37.61 -26.39
C LEU A 979 36.85 37.64 -25.29
N VAL A 980 35.84 38.51 -25.40
CA VAL A 980 34.71 38.54 -24.43
C VAL A 980 33.89 37.25 -24.48
N ALA A 981 33.65 36.70 -25.68
CA ALA A 981 32.93 35.44 -25.86
C ALA A 981 33.67 34.21 -25.27
N SER A 982 34.99 34.31 -25.07
CA SER A 982 35.80 33.24 -24.46
C SER A 982 35.71 33.17 -22.93
N ILE A 983 35.02 34.12 -22.28
CA ILE A 983 34.78 34.09 -20.84
C ILE A 983 33.80 32.94 -20.53
N SER A 984 34.26 31.94 -19.77
CA SER A 984 33.46 30.80 -19.32
C SER A 984 32.64 31.12 -18.05
N ASP A 985 31.70 30.23 -17.68
CA ASP A 985 30.89 30.32 -16.44
C ASP A 985 30.12 31.66 -16.27
N VAL A 986 29.70 32.27 -17.39
CA VAL A 986 28.88 33.49 -17.42
C VAL A 986 27.45 33.22 -16.97
N TYR A 987 26.92 32.04 -17.31
CA TYR A 987 25.57 31.60 -16.96
C TYR A 987 25.64 30.21 -16.32
N SER A 988 24.61 29.84 -15.56
CA SER A 988 24.49 28.52 -14.96
C SER A 988 24.14 27.44 -16.00
N ASP A 989 24.75 26.25 -15.87
CA ASP A 989 24.40 25.06 -16.66
C ASP A 989 22.98 24.52 -16.39
N ALA A 990 22.35 24.96 -15.29
CA ALA A 990 21.00 24.54 -14.94
C ALA A 990 19.95 25.21 -15.84
N VAL A 991 20.03 26.53 -15.98
CA VAL A 991 19.19 27.43 -16.81
C VAL A 991 20.07 28.63 -17.21
N LEU A 992 20.16 28.91 -18.52
CA LEU A 992 21.04 29.96 -19.07
C LEU A 992 20.68 31.38 -18.61
N GLN A 993 19.52 31.59 -18.00
CA GLN A 993 19.10 32.89 -17.46
C GLN A 993 19.56 33.12 -16.02
N ILE A 994 20.15 32.10 -15.37
CA ILE A 994 20.71 32.25 -14.02
C ILE A 994 22.14 32.79 -14.15
N PRO A 995 22.46 33.97 -13.58
CA PRO A 995 23.80 34.53 -13.60
C PRO A 995 24.83 33.58 -12.99
N GLY A 996 25.93 33.36 -13.72
CA GLY A 996 27.10 32.65 -13.23
C GLY A 996 28.10 33.58 -12.53
N ILE A 997 29.22 33.01 -12.07
CA ILE A 997 30.25 33.75 -11.31
C ILE A 997 30.90 34.90 -12.10
N ASN A 998 30.85 34.83 -13.43
CA ASN A 998 31.49 35.79 -14.33
C ASN A 998 30.48 36.71 -15.04
N TYR A 999 29.21 36.68 -14.65
CA TYR A 999 28.14 37.43 -15.31
C TYR A 999 28.36 38.94 -15.30
N GLU A 1000 28.75 39.52 -14.15
CA GLU A 1000 28.94 40.97 -14.01
C GLU A 1000 30.06 41.50 -14.90
N ILE A 1001 31.23 40.84 -14.85
CA ILE A 1001 32.40 41.24 -15.65
C ILE A 1001 32.16 41.02 -17.14
N TYR A 1002 31.41 39.98 -17.52
CA TYR A 1002 30.99 39.77 -18.90
C TYR A 1002 30.06 40.89 -19.38
N THR A 1003 29.08 41.27 -18.55
CA THR A 1003 28.11 42.32 -18.86
C THR A 1003 28.78 43.69 -18.97
N GLU A 1004 29.75 44.01 -18.09
CA GLU A 1004 30.59 45.22 -18.19
C GLU A 1004 31.24 45.31 -19.57
N LEU A 1005 31.95 44.26 -20.00
CA LEU A 1005 32.68 44.26 -21.27
C LEU A 1005 31.74 44.22 -22.49
N SER A 1006 30.65 43.46 -22.41
CA SER A 1006 29.66 43.35 -23.48
C SER A 1006 28.96 44.69 -23.76
N ASN A 1007 28.61 45.44 -22.71
CA ASN A 1007 28.04 46.78 -22.86
C ASN A 1007 29.01 47.75 -23.56
N ARG A 1008 30.30 47.68 -23.21
CA ARG A 1008 31.34 48.52 -23.83
C ARG A 1008 31.57 48.15 -25.30
N LEU A 1009 31.53 46.86 -25.65
CA LEU A 1009 31.57 46.41 -27.05
C LEU A 1009 30.35 46.93 -27.83
N GLN A 1010 29.16 46.86 -27.25
CA GLN A 1010 27.95 47.37 -27.90
C GLN A 1010 28.04 48.88 -28.15
N GLN A 1011 28.62 49.63 -27.21
CA GLN A 1011 28.93 51.04 -27.38
C GLN A 1011 29.98 51.29 -28.48
N ALA A 1012 31.02 50.46 -28.57
CA ALA A 1012 32.02 50.55 -29.63
C ALA A 1012 31.38 50.32 -31.02
N SER A 1013 30.59 49.25 -31.17
CA SER A 1013 29.86 48.98 -32.41
C SER A 1013 28.93 50.14 -32.79
N TYR A 1014 28.19 50.68 -31.82
CA TYR A 1014 27.32 51.84 -32.05
C TYR A 1014 28.11 53.08 -32.54
N LEU A 1015 29.21 53.42 -31.88
CA LEU A 1015 30.03 54.57 -32.26
C LEU A 1015 30.67 54.39 -33.63
N HIS A 1016 31.08 53.16 -33.96
CA HIS A 1016 31.65 52.81 -35.26
C HIS A 1016 30.66 53.06 -36.40
N THR A 1017 29.41 52.58 -36.27
CA THR A 1017 28.37 52.84 -37.26
C THR A 1017 28.00 54.33 -37.31
N SER A 1018 27.99 55.03 -36.16
CA SER A 1018 27.58 56.44 -36.09
C SER A 1018 28.57 57.45 -36.70
N ARG A 1019 29.85 57.08 -36.88
CA ARG A 1019 30.89 57.98 -37.43
C ARG A 1019 30.84 58.11 -38.96
N ASN A 1020 30.14 57.20 -39.62
CA ASN A 1020 29.97 57.22 -41.07
C ASN A 1020 28.97 58.32 -41.43
N ALA A 1021 29.40 59.30 -42.25
CA ALA A 1021 28.50 60.36 -42.74
C ALA A 1021 27.43 59.81 -43.69
N MET A 1022 27.66 58.63 -44.25
CA MET A 1022 26.68 57.88 -45.04
C MET A 1022 25.78 57.04 -44.15
N GLN A 1023 24.51 56.92 -44.55
CA GLN A 1023 23.54 56.09 -43.83
C GLN A 1023 23.56 54.67 -44.37
N ASN A 1024 23.52 53.67 -43.48
CA ASN A 1024 23.46 52.24 -43.86
C ASN A 1024 24.57 51.84 -44.85
N GLY A 1025 25.79 52.35 -44.62
CA GLY A 1025 26.96 52.03 -45.44
C GLY A 1025 27.53 50.63 -45.22
N ASP A 1026 27.01 49.90 -44.23
CA ASP A 1026 27.30 48.50 -43.86
C ASP A 1026 26.18 47.53 -44.28
N PHE A 1027 25.13 48.03 -44.95
CA PHE A 1027 24.01 47.26 -45.49
C PHE A 1027 23.22 46.38 -44.50
N ASN A 1028 23.39 46.59 -43.19
CA ASN A 1028 22.68 45.86 -42.14
C ASN A 1028 21.15 46.09 -42.16
N SER A 1029 20.69 47.18 -42.76
CA SER A 1029 19.27 47.46 -43.03
C SER A 1029 18.89 47.23 -44.49
N GLY A 1030 19.58 46.32 -45.18
CA GLY A 1030 19.38 46.08 -46.61
C GLY A 1030 19.76 47.30 -47.45
N LEU A 1031 18.88 47.72 -48.37
CA LEU A 1031 19.09 48.91 -49.22
C LEU A 1031 18.40 50.17 -48.67
N ASP A 1032 17.98 50.17 -47.41
CA ASP A 1032 17.38 51.35 -46.80
C ASP A 1032 18.36 52.54 -46.87
N SER A 1033 17.87 53.72 -47.24
CA SER A 1033 18.66 54.94 -47.50
C SER A 1033 19.54 54.93 -48.76
N TRP A 1034 19.49 53.87 -49.57
CA TRP A 1034 20.14 53.80 -50.88
C TRP A 1034 19.11 53.85 -52.03
N ASN A 1035 19.40 54.61 -53.07
CA ASN A 1035 18.63 54.63 -54.32
C ASN A 1035 19.23 53.61 -55.29
N ALA A 1036 18.57 52.46 -55.42
CA ALA A 1036 19.06 51.30 -56.16
C ALA A 1036 18.25 51.04 -57.45
N THR A 1037 18.90 50.62 -58.52
CA THR A 1037 18.23 50.10 -59.72
C THR A 1037 17.90 48.60 -59.59
N ALA A 1038 17.07 48.09 -60.51
CA ALA A 1038 16.75 46.67 -60.56
C ALA A 1038 18.03 45.86 -60.86
N GLY A 1039 18.46 45.01 -59.92
CA GLY A 1039 19.70 44.20 -60.05
C GLY A 1039 20.70 44.37 -58.89
N ALA A 1040 20.51 45.36 -58.02
CA ALA A 1040 21.24 45.49 -56.76
C ALA A 1040 20.50 44.73 -55.63
N THR A 1041 21.20 43.85 -54.91
CA THR A 1041 20.64 43.09 -53.78
C THR A 1041 21.59 43.08 -52.60
N VAL A 1042 21.08 42.85 -51.39
CA VAL A 1042 21.92 42.61 -50.21
C VAL A 1042 21.82 41.14 -49.84
N GLN A 1043 22.97 40.49 -49.67
CA GLN A 1043 23.07 39.10 -49.21
C GLN A 1043 23.66 39.06 -47.81
N GLN A 1044 23.26 38.07 -47.02
CA GLN A 1044 23.73 37.88 -45.65
C GLN A 1044 24.54 36.59 -45.56
N ASP A 1045 25.76 36.67 -45.03
CA ASP A 1045 26.55 35.51 -44.61
C ASP A 1045 26.97 35.69 -43.14
N GLY A 1046 26.52 34.78 -42.27
CA GLY A 1046 26.60 34.95 -40.83
C GLY A 1046 25.88 36.21 -40.32
N ASN A 1047 26.61 37.09 -39.62
CA ASN A 1047 26.12 38.39 -39.14
C ASN A 1047 26.47 39.56 -40.06
N THR A 1048 27.11 39.31 -41.20
CA THR A 1048 27.60 40.36 -42.12
C THR A 1048 26.69 40.46 -43.35
N HIS A 1049 26.42 41.69 -43.79
CA HIS A 1049 25.57 41.99 -44.94
C HIS A 1049 26.41 42.62 -46.05
N PHE A 1050 26.27 42.12 -47.28
CA PHE A 1050 27.06 42.57 -48.42
C PHE A 1050 26.13 43.02 -49.54
N LEU A 1051 26.38 44.21 -50.10
CA LEU A 1051 25.75 44.67 -51.33
C LEU A 1051 26.34 43.90 -52.51
N VAL A 1052 25.47 43.39 -53.38
CA VAL A 1052 25.83 42.64 -54.58
C VAL A 1052 25.20 43.31 -55.79
N LEU A 1053 26.06 43.82 -56.68
CA LEU A 1053 25.69 44.24 -58.03
C LEU A 1053 25.99 43.08 -58.99
N SER A 1054 24.95 42.37 -59.42
CA SER A 1054 25.09 41.17 -60.25
C SER A 1054 25.07 41.42 -61.76
N HIS A 1055 24.85 42.67 -62.18
CA HIS A 1055 24.85 43.08 -63.59
C HIS A 1055 25.28 44.55 -63.73
N TRP A 1056 25.84 44.88 -64.90
CA TRP A 1056 26.42 46.20 -65.19
C TRP A 1056 25.40 47.35 -65.24
N ASP A 1057 24.11 47.05 -65.44
CA ASP A 1057 23.02 48.03 -65.38
C ASP A 1057 22.48 48.26 -63.95
N ALA A 1058 23.01 47.52 -62.97
CA ALA A 1058 22.75 47.72 -61.55
C ALA A 1058 23.65 48.83 -60.98
N GLN A 1059 23.04 49.80 -60.30
CA GLN A 1059 23.73 50.87 -59.60
C GLN A 1059 23.01 51.18 -58.30
N VAL A 1060 23.77 51.57 -57.28
CA VAL A 1060 23.21 52.19 -56.07
C VAL A 1060 23.80 53.57 -55.88
N SER A 1061 23.00 54.50 -55.39
CA SER A 1061 23.47 55.85 -55.10
C SER A 1061 22.86 56.37 -53.81
N GLN A 1062 23.59 57.19 -53.09
CA GLN A 1062 23.09 57.86 -51.89
C GLN A 1062 23.50 59.32 -51.91
N GLN A 1063 22.53 60.18 -51.56
CA GLN A 1063 22.78 61.59 -51.31
C GLN A 1063 22.80 61.83 -49.80
N PHE A 1064 23.83 62.51 -49.32
CA PHE A 1064 24.01 62.81 -47.89
C PHE A 1064 24.65 64.18 -47.69
N ARG A 1065 24.77 64.61 -46.43
CA ARG A 1065 25.28 65.94 -46.06
C ARG A 1065 26.54 65.84 -45.20
N VAL A 1066 27.48 66.74 -45.45
CA VAL A 1066 28.76 66.81 -44.74
C VAL A 1066 29.13 68.27 -44.42
N GLN A 1067 30.15 68.49 -43.60
CA GLN A 1067 30.67 69.84 -43.36
C GLN A 1067 31.60 70.27 -44.51
N PRO A 1068 31.35 71.39 -45.20
CA PRO A 1068 32.24 71.87 -46.25
C PRO A 1068 33.63 72.23 -45.71
N ASN A 1069 34.66 72.00 -46.51
CA ASN A 1069 36.07 72.27 -46.24
C ASN A 1069 36.71 71.45 -45.10
N CYS A 1070 36.02 70.44 -44.56
CA CYS A 1070 36.65 69.45 -43.68
C CYS A 1070 37.31 68.34 -44.52
N LYS A 1071 38.31 67.65 -43.95
CA LYS A 1071 38.97 66.53 -44.61
C LYS A 1071 38.18 65.25 -44.34
N TYR A 1072 37.63 64.64 -45.39
CA TYR A 1072 36.99 63.33 -45.29
C TYR A 1072 37.83 62.25 -45.97
N VAL A 1073 37.64 61.01 -45.53
CA VAL A 1073 38.17 59.82 -46.21
C VAL A 1073 36.99 58.98 -46.66
N LEU A 1074 36.91 58.70 -47.96
CA LEU A 1074 36.08 57.64 -48.49
C LEU A 1074 36.87 56.35 -48.40
N ARG A 1075 36.39 55.40 -47.60
CA ARG A 1075 36.91 54.05 -47.48
C ARG A 1075 35.87 53.06 -48.00
N VAL A 1076 36.28 52.18 -48.92
CA VAL A 1076 35.40 51.16 -49.48
C VAL A 1076 36.07 49.81 -49.32
N THR A 1077 35.35 48.85 -48.74
CA THR A 1077 35.75 47.45 -48.66
C THR A 1077 34.88 46.64 -49.61
N ALA A 1078 35.48 46.13 -50.69
CA ALA A 1078 34.76 45.48 -51.77
C ALA A 1078 35.58 44.38 -52.45
N GLU A 1079 34.90 43.46 -53.11
CA GLU A 1079 35.46 42.38 -53.92
C GLU A 1079 34.86 42.43 -55.33
N LYS A 1080 35.73 42.42 -56.36
CA LYS A 1080 35.31 42.35 -57.77
C LYS A 1080 35.50 40.92 -58.29
N VAL A 1081 34.41 40.30 -58.74
CA VAL A 1081 34.39 38.91 -59.24
C VAL A 1081 34.05 38.90 -60.74
N GLY A 1082 34.96 38.39 -61.58
CA GLY A 1082 34.79 38.34 -63.03
C GLY A 1082 35.61 39.39 -63.80
N GLY A 1083 35.29 39.61 -65.08
CA GLY A 1083 35.90 40.68 -65.89
C GLY A 1083 35.50 42.08 -65.41
N GLY A 1084 36.01 43.12 -66.08
CA GLY A 1084 35.60 44.51 -65.82
C GLY A 1084 36.05 45.13 -64.49
N ASP A 1085 35.55 46.34 -64.24
CA ASP A 1085 35.84 47.16 -63.08
C ASP A 1085 34.56 47.45 -62.28
N GLY A 1086 34.68 47.46 -60.95
CA GLY A 1086 33.72 48.07 -60.03
C GLY A 1086 34.14 49.51 -59.70
N TYR A 1087 33.19 50.43 -59.63
CA TYR A 1087 33.45 51.83 -59.33
C TYR A 1087 32.63 52.28 -58.12
N VAL A 1088 33.30 52.97 -57.20
CA VAL A 1088 32.64 53.80 -56.18
C VAL A 1088 33.06 55.24 -56.40
N THR A 1089 32.13 56.03 -56.92
CA THR A 1089 32.35 57.43 -57.27
C THR A 1089 31.68 58.32 -56.24
N ILE A 1090 32.43 59.25 -55.68
CA ILE A 1090 31.92 60.29 -54.78
C ILE A 1090 32.05 61.66 -55.44
N ARG A 1091 31.01 62.48 -55.32
CA ARG A 1091 30.99 63.85 -55.85
C ARG A 1091 30.33 64.84 -54.92
N ASP A 1092 30.77 66.09 -54.98
CA ASP A 1092 30.13 67.22 -54.30
C ASP A 1092 29.23 68.05 -55.26
N GLY A 1093 28.51 69.01 -54.70
CA GLY A 1093 27.64 69.94 -55.45
C GLY A 1093 28.38 70.96 -56.33
N ALA A 1094 29.71 71.05 -56.23
CA ALA A 1094 30.56 71.84 -57.13
C ALA A 1094 31.13 70.97 -58.28
N HIS A 1095 30.71 69.70 -58.36
CA HIS A 1095 31.15 68.69 -59.33
C HIS A 1095 32.60 68.20 -59.16
N HIS A 1096 33.22 68.43 -58.00
CA HIS A 1096 34.46 67.71 -57.65
C HIS A 1096 34.13 66.25 -57.45
N THR A 1097 34.90 65.37 -58.09
CA THR A 1097 34.61 63.94 -58.17
C THR A 1097 35.88 63.14 -57.95
N GLU A 1098 35.80 62.11 -57.10
CA GLU A 1098 36.84 61.08 -56.93
C GLU A 1098 36.20 59.70 -57.15
N THR A 1099 36.96 58.77 -57.71
CA THR A 1099 36.47 57.42 -58.00
C THR A 1099 37.47 56.37 -57.51
N LEU A 1100 36.99 55.45 -56.69
CA LEU A 1100 37.70 54.23 -56.34
C LEU A 1100 37.32 53.14 -57.34
N THR A 1101 38.31 52.63 -58.06
CA THR A 1101 38.15 51.53 -59.03
C THR A 1101 38.64 50.22 -58.42
N PHE A 1102 37.87 49.14 -58.57
CA PHE A 1102 38.18 47.78 -58.13
C PHE A 1102 38.21 46.83 -59.33
N ASN A 1103 39.32 46.14 -59.53
CA ASN A 1103 39.55 45.20 -60.63
C ASN A 1103 39.86 43.80 -60.06
N ALA A 1104 39.48 42.75 -60.77
CA ALA A 1104 39.78 41.36 -60.38
C ALA A 1104 41.28 41.03 -60.29
N CYS A 1105 42.15 41.85 -60.89
CA CYS A 1105 43.62 41.72 -60.84
C CYS A 1105 44.30 42.71 -59.87
N ASP A 1106 43.54 43.37 -58.98
CA ASP A 1106 44.11 44.27 -57.98
C ASP A 1106 45.04 43.51 -57.00
N TYR A 1107 46.04 44.23 -56.48
CA TYR A 1107 47.00 43.71 -55.49
C TYR A 1107 46.57 44.13 -54.08
N ASP A 1108 46.81 43.28 -53.08
CA ASP A 1108 46.68 43.68 -51.67
C ASP A 1108 47.76 44.71 -51.28
N ILE A 1109 47.65 45.28 -50.08
CA ILE A 1109 48.55 46.30 -49.53
C ILE A 1109 50.03 45.83 -49.45
N ASN A 1110 50.27 44.53 -49.60
CA ASN A 1110 51.59 43.89 -49.56
C ASN A 1110 52.12 43.50 -50.96
N GLY A 1111 51.42 43.83 -52.05
CA GLY A 1111 51.86 43.57 -53.41
C GLY A 1111 51.71 42.10 -53.85
N THR A 1112 50.82 41.36 -53.19
CA THR A 1112 50.51 39.95 -53.50
C THR A 1112 49.28 39.85 -54.40
N TYR A 1113 49.26 38.85 -55.31
CA TYR A 1113 48.08 38.56 -56.15
C TYR A 1113 46.90 38.16 -55.26
N VAL A 1114 45.78 38.86 -55.37
CA VAL A 1114 44.51 38.50 -54.71
C VAL A 1114 44.04 37.15 -55.28
N THR A 1115 43.89 36.14 -54.42
CA THR A 1115 43.24 34.87 -54.77
C THR A 1115 41.74 34.97 -54.46
N ASP A 1116 40.89 34.33 -55.28
CA ASP A 1116 39.42 34.32 -55.19
C ASP A 1116 38.90 34.32 -53.72
N ASN A 1117 37.99 35.24 -53.38
CA ASN A 1117 37.33 35.45 -52.07
C ASN A 1117 38.05 36.33 -51.02
N THR A 1118 38.75 37.40 -51.41
CA THR A 1118 39.27 38.38 -50.43
C THR A 1118 38.81 39.81 -50.74
N TYR A 1119 38.11 40.43 -49.78
CA TYR A 1119 37.68 41.83 -49.84
C TYR A 1119 38.89 42.76 -49.75
N LEU A 1120 38.97 43.72 -50.67
CA LEU A 1120 40.01 44.73 -50.71
C LEU A 1120 39.46 46.04 -50.12
N THR A 1121 40.26 46.72 -49.31
CA THR A 1121 39.92 48.06 -48.82
C THR A 1121 40.72 49.11 -49.57
N LYS A 1122 40.03 50.05 -50.25
CA LYS A 1122 40.65 51.22 -50.91
C LYS A 1122 40.16 52.50 -50.25
N GLU A 1123 41.03 53.50 -50.19
CA GLU A 1123 40.75 54.79 -49.58
C GLU A 1123 41.11 55.94 -50.51
N VAL A 1124 40.31 57.01 -50.47
CA VAL A 1124 40.64 58.29 -51.10
C VAL A 1124 40.25 59.44 -50.18
N VAL A 1125 41.14 60.43 -50.08
CA VAL A 1125 40.88 61.66 -49.32
C VAL A 1125 40.06 62.61 -50.18
N PHE A 1126 38.96 63.14 -49.64
CA PHE A 1126 38.07 64.05 -50.32
C PHE A 1126 37.82 65.31 -49.48
N HIS A 1127 37.88 66.50 -50.10
CA HIS A 1127 37.60 67.79 -49.45
C HIS A 1127 36.36 68.41 -50.10
N PRO A 1128 35.16 68.26 -49.50
CA PRO A 1128 33.93 68.76 -50.10
C PRO A 1128 33.87 70.29 -50.03
N GLU A 1129 33.68 70.97 -51.17
CA GLU A 1129 33.50 72.42 -51.19
C GLU A 1129 32.06 72.83 -50.84
N THR A 1130 31.14 71.88 -50.91
CA THR A 1130 29.70 72.08 -50.67
C THR A 1130 29.14 71.10 -49.65
N GLN A 1131 27.98 71.42 -49.09
CA GLN A 1131 27.35 70.62 -48.03
C GLN A 1131 26.74 69.31 -48.54
N HIS A 1132 26.43 69.19 -49.83
CA HIS A 1132 25.72 68.04 -50.40
C HIS A 1132 26.69 67.13 -51.15
N MET A 1133 26.65 65.85 -50.81
CA MET A 1133 27.46 64.79 -51.38
C MET A 1133 26.58 63.75 -52.06
N TRP A 1134 27.12 63.13 -53.10
CA TRP A 1134 26.54 61.96 -53.74
C TRP A 1134 27.61 60.89 -53.86
N VAL A 1135 27.29 59.68 -53.41
CA VAL A 1135 28.06 58.48 -53.73
C VAL A 1135 27.26 57.63 -54.70
N GLU A 1136 27.95 57.04 -55.67
CA GLU A 1136 27.39 56.16 -56.67
C GLU A 1136 28.29 54.93 -56.81
N VAL A 1137 27.69 53.75 -56.73
CA VAL A 1137 28.37 52.46 -56.89
C VAL A 1137 27.82 51.82 -58.15
N SER A 1138 28.71 51.46 -59.07
CA SER A 1138 28.37 50.85 -60.36
C SER A 1138 29.47 49.89 -60.80
N GLU A 1139 29.24 49.13 -61.86
CA GLU A 1139 30.20 48.15 -62.37
C GLU A 1139 30.05 47.96 -63.89
N THR A 1140 31.09 47.52 -64.61
CA THR A 1140 31.07 47.43 -66.09
C THR A 1140 30.68 46.08 -66.66
N GLU A 1141 31.01 44.99 -65.96
CA GLU A 1141 30.72 43.59 -66.29
C GLU A 1141 31.18 42.69 -65.14
N GLY A 1142 30.56 41.53 -64.92
CA GLY A 1142 30.89 40.63 -63.80
C GLY A 1142 29.95 40.82 -62.60
N VAL A 1143 30.46 40.62 -61.39
CA VAL A 1143 29.72 40.83 -60.13
C VAL A 1143 30.58 41.67 -59.19
N PHE A 1144 29.99 42.67 -58.54
CA PHE A 1144 30.69 43.51 -57.57
C PHE A 1144 30.05 43.36 -56.20
N HIS A 1145 30.83 42.84 -55.24
CA HIS A 1145 30.44 42.64 -53.85
C HIS A 1145 31.03 43.77 -53.00
N ILE A 1146 30.21 44.42 -52.17
CA ILE A 1146 30.63 45.54 -51.33
C ILE A 1146 30.21 45.23 -49.91
N ASP A 1147 31.21 45.13 -49.02
CA ASP A 1147 31.02 44.91 -47.59
C ASP A 1147 30.66 46.23 -46.90
N SER A 1148 31.46 47.27 -47.14
CA SER A 1148 31.19 48.59 -46.57
C SER A 1148 31.60 49.75 -47.46
N VAL A 1149 30.86 50.85 -47.34
CA VAL A 1149 31.20 52.17 -47.89
C VAL A 1149 31.13 53.18 -46.75
N GLU A 1150 32.27 53.71 -46.37
CA GLU A 1150 32.43 54.64 -45.26
C GLU A 1150 32.91 56.00 -45.76
N PHE A 1151 32.22 57.07 -45.39
CA PHE A 1151 32.70 58.44 -45.59
C PHE A 1151 32.87 59.12 -44.24
N ILE A 1152 34.11 59.20 -43.77
CA ILE A 1152 34.42 59.56 -42.38
C ILE A 1152 35.14 60.89 -42.34
N GLU A 1153 34.72 61.79 -41.45
CA GLU A 1153 35.44 63.04 -41.18
C GLU A 1153 36.73 62.72 -40.42
N THR A 1154 37.87 63.17 -40.94
CA THR A 1154 39.17 63.02 -40.28
C THR A 1154 39.67 64.37 -39.81
N GLN A 1155 39.91 64.52 -38.52
CA GLN A 1155 40.62 65.67 -37.96
C GLN A 1155 42.12 65.37 -37.99
N GLU A 1156 42.94 66.40 -38.27
CA GLU A 1156 44.33 66.39 -37.77
C GLU A 1156 44.36 66.59 -36.27
#